data_AF-A0A350C0Z3-F1
#
_entry.id   AF-A0A350C0Z3-F1
#
_cell.length_a   1.000
_cell.length_b   1.000
_cell.length_c   1.000
_cell.angle_alpha   90.00
_cell.angle_beta   90.00
_cell.angle_gamma   90.00
#
_symmetry.space_group_name_H-M   'P 1'
#
loop_
_entity.id
_entity.type
_entity.pdbx_description
1 polymer ?
#
loop_
_entity_poly.entity_id
_entity_poly.type
_entity_poly.pdbx_seq_one_letter_code
_entity_poly.pdbx_strand_id
1 'polypeptide(L)'
;MNSKEMSFMQAFPSLKVEKEIRDLLDYVTVTRVTVNQSKTRLHVYIYSNNWIRKKYIYEIENAIREQIFGKVEMEVKIIERFHLSSQYTPKYFYRVYRTSMNQELMEVSPLLYQVFTRTALDFREDGLIYARIPDSMIARQRKEDLLDYFEKVFCERAGLSYVRVDGEIVSNDVQELFRADDEKIRSKVSDVVKRNRTRKEKKEEEPAQKLPNASEKKYKQQKAFISKDPDVILGKGIFEDPTPIASLGEDPHEVVVRGEVFGVESHETRNGKIILTAALTDYTDSIRFKLWLLPEELGAYTEQIKNGQFFLVKGMMDFDQFEKELMIKTVYCIKKIGSFKNARADHAPAKRVELHCHTKMSDMDAVSSAKDIIKQAKGWGMKALAITDHGVVQAFPEAHHASDEKDPDFKVIYGCEGYLVDDMVSLVKGPTERDTSDPVVIFQTVTTGPSAARHDLVEISAQKIEKGNLTERFTTLINPGRPLPFAFTRETKINDDMVSKAPDIRSAMERFLAFAGDMTLVSYDAENEAAFVEEAVRKADLTWDIVSENEDGGTDRRERTIVDIPSCVRYLMPHVSRGTFEKFCKSLKIQCQTPERAEDRAQAMAHAWLQIRDAMKKQNILTYADLNERGMVSEERIRNLPYYHIILLAKNETGRRNLYTLVSESHLRYFKKRPRIPRSLLMEHRDGLVIGSACSAGELYHAILNEKPTSEIAKIVNFYDYLEIQPVGNNEYMVREHVRGITSFDELREINRKIVRLADDFGKPCVATCDVHFLNPEDAIYRTIIQSGHGFKD
;
A
#
# COMPACT_ATOMS: atom_id res chain seq x y z
N MET A 1 18.71 -32.44 35.89
CA MET A 1 19.01 -33.23 34.68
C MET A 1 20.10 -32.50 33.93
N ASN A 2 21.17 -33.17 33.51
CA ASN A 2 22.14 -32.57 32.58
C ASN A 2 21.47 -32.46 31.22
N SER A 3 21.08 -31.25 30.82
CA SER A 3 20.49 -31.01 29.50
C SER A 3 21.59 -31.10 28.45
N LYS A 4 21.51 -32.14 27.63
CA LYS A 4 22.19 -32.18 26.33
C LYS A 4 21.64 -31.03 25.49
N GLU A 5 22.52 -30.25 24.87
CA GLU A 5 22.08 -29.18 23.95
C GLU A 5 21.23 -29.77 22.82
N MET A 6 20.13 -29.10 22.51
CA MET A 6 19.15 -29.54 21.51
C MET A 6 18.47 -28.32 20.88
N SER A 7 17.89 -28.46 19.68
CA SER A 7 17.16 -27.35 19.07
C SER A 7 15.91 -27.00 19.88
N PHE A 8 15.45 -25.75 19.79
CA PHE A 8 14.29 -25.29 20.54
C PHE A 8 13.05 -26.14 20.23
N MET A 9 12.86 -26.53 18.97
CA MET A 9 11.76 -27.40 18.57
C MET A 9 11.93 -28.86 19.02
N GLN A 10 13.13 -29.32 19.38
CA GLN A 10 13.32 -30.61 20.06
C GLN A 10 12.99 -30.55 21.55
N ALA A 11 13.26 -29.40 22.20
CA ALA A 11 12.89 -29.17 23.60
C ALA A 11 11.37 -28.99 23.80
N PHE A 12 10.69 -28.36 22.82
CA PHE A 12 9.26 -28.06 22.89
C PHE A 12 8.49 -28.50 21.61
N PRO A 13 8.46 -29.81 21.27
CA PRO A 13 8.00 -30.30 19.97
C PRO A 13 6.50 -30.07 19.69
N SER A 14 5.68 -29.97 20.74
CA SER A 14 4.24 -29.71 20.65
C SER A 14 3.87 -28.22 20.56
N LEU A 15 4.83 -27.30 20.73
CA LEU A 15 4.57 -25.88 20.78
C LEU A 15 4.12 -25.33 19.41
N LYS A 16 2.99 -24.61 19.40
CA LYS A 16 2.46 -23.93 18.22
C LYS A 16 2.65 -22.42 18.37
N VAL A 17 3.30 -21.81 17.38
CA VAL A 17 3.56 -20.37 17.27
C VAL A 17 3.33 -19.93 15.83
N GLU A 18 3.23 -18.62 15.60
CA GLU A 18 3.16 -18.07 14.24
C GLU A 18 4.37 -18.48 13.38
N LYS A 19 4.17 -18.53 12.06
CA LYS A 19 5.19 -19.00 11.10
C LYS A 19 6.52 -18.23 11.20
N GLU A 20 6.47 -16.90 11.37
CA GLU A 20 7.68 -16.08 11.51
C GLU A 20 8.52 -16.49 12.74
N ILE A 21 7.85 -16.75 13.87
CA ILE A 21 8.50 -17.20 15.11
C ILE A 21 8.99 -18.65 14.95
N ARG A 22 8.20 -19.52 14.30
CA ARG A 22 8.56 -20.91 14.03
C ARG A 22 9.88 -21.01 13.25
N ASP A 23 9.96 -20.27 12.14
CA ASP A 23 11.14 -20.24 11.26
C ASP A 23 12.39 -19.72 12.01
N LEU A 24 12.22 -18.80 12.96
CA LEU A 24 13.31 -18.29 13.80
C LEU A 24 13.78 -19.34 14.82
N LEU A 25 12.86 -20.06 15.46
CA LEU A 25 13.14 -21.07 16.49
C LEU A 25 13.91 -22.28 15.97
N ASP A 26 13.86 -22.57 14.66
CA ASP A 26 14.69 -23.60 14.02
C ASP A 26 16.20 -23.27 14.09
N TYR A 27 16.57 -22.00 14.30
CA TYR A 27 17.95 -21.51 14.49
C TYR A 27 18.25 -21.15 15.96
N VAL A 28 17.49 -21.71 16.91
CA VAL A 28 17.67 -21.51 18.35
C VAL A 28 17.98 -22.84 19.03
N THR A 29 19.03 -22.85 19.86
CA THR A 29 19.43 -23.98 20.70
C THR A 29 19.00 -23.73 22.14
N VAL A 30 18.38 -24.73 22.78
CA VAL A 30 18.14 -24.72 24.23
C VAL A 30 19.37 -25.34 24.90
N THR A 31 20.10 -24.52 25.66
CA THR A 31 21.33 -24.94 26.35
C THR A 31 20.99 -25.53 27.72
N ARG A 32 20.01 -24.95 28.43
CA ARG A 32 19.60 -25.40 29.75
C ARG A 32 18.15 -25.11 30.06
N VAL A 33 17.49 -26.03 30.75
CA VAL A 33 16.16 -25.79 31.34
C VAL A 33 16.25 -26.04 32.85
N THR A 34 15.80 -25.08 33.66
CA THR A 34 15.80 -25.19 35.13
C THR A 34 14.44 -24.82 35.70
N VAL A 35 14.00 -25.53 36.73
CA VAL A 35 12.76 -25.25 37.47
C VAL A 35 13.13 -24.94 38.92
N ASN A 36 12.47 -23.98 39.55
CA ASN A 36 12.66 -23.68 40.98
C ASN A 36 12.14 -24.84 41.88
N GLN A 37 12.58 -24.86 43.15
CA GLN A 37 12.23 -25.97 44.06
C GLN A 37 10.72 -26.12 44.29
N SER A 38 9.96 -25.02 44.28
CA SER A 38 8.50 -25.01 44.41
C SER A 38 7.74 -25.36 43.13
N LYS A 39 8.42 -25.57 41.99
CA LYS A 39 7.83 -25.86 40.67
C LYS A 39 6.83 -24.83 40.16
N THR A 40 7.05 -23.56 40.50
CA THR A 40 6.23 -22.41 40.08
C THR A 40 6.93 -21.50 39.05
N ARG A 41 8.23 -21.71 38.79
CA ARG A 41 9.02 -20.90 37.85
C ARG A 41 9.96 -21.78 37.02
N LEU A 42 9.86 -21.65 35.69
CA LEU A 42 10.65 -22.32 34.66
C LEU A 42 11.56 -21.30 33.98
N HIS A 43 12.87 -21.52 33.99
CA HIS A 43 13.82 -20.80 33.15
C HIS A 43 14.27 -21.66 31.97
N VAL A 44 14.20 -21.11 30.77
CA VAL A 44 14.68 -21.72 29.53
C VAL A 44 15.84 -20.88 29.02
N TYR A 45 17.07 -21.38 29.17
CA TYR A 45 18.28 -20.74 28.65
C TYR A 45 18.42 -21.09 27.18
N ILE A 46 18.45 -20.07 26.32
CA ILE A 46 18.58 -20.23 24.87
C ILE A 46 19.84 -19.57 24.34
N TYR A 47 20.31 -20.12 23.23
CA TYR A 47 21.44 -19.65 22.45
C TYR A 47 21.00 -19.50 20.99
N SER A 48 21.35 -18.41 20.32
CA SER A 48 21.11 -18.25 18.89
C SER A 48 22.19 -17.41 18.22
N ASN A 49 22.47 -17.71 16.96
CA ASN A 49 23.38 -16.91 16.13
C ASN A 49 22.71 -15.63 15.58
N ASN A 50 21.43 -15.42 15.88
CA ASN A 50 20.68 -14.21 15.55
C ASN A 50 20.11 -13.60 16.83
N TRP A 51 19.99 -12.27 16.88
CA TRP A 51 19.28 -11.61 17.96
C TRP A 51 17.77 -11.77 17.79
N ILE A 52 17.04 -11.91 18.91
CA ILE A 52 15.60 -12.14 18.92
C ILE A 52 14.90 -10.94 19.57
N ARG A 53 13.85 -10.42 18.93
CA ARG A 53 13.03 -9.32 19.47
C ARG A 53 12.36 -9.74 20.78
N LYS A 54 12.38 -8.88 21.81
CA LYS A 54 11.75 -9.19 23.11
C LYS A 54 10.24 -9.50 23.00
N LYS A 55 9.53 -8.84 22.06
CA LYS A 55 8.16 -9.22 21.68
C LYS A 55 8.00 -10.73 21.43
N TYR A 56 8.81 -11.30 20.54
CA TYR A 56 8.72 -12.73 20.22
C TYR A 56 9.11 -13.60 21.41
N ILE A 57 10.10 -13.20 22.21
CA ILE A 57 10.46 -13.91 23.46
C ILE A 57 9.24 -14.01 24.39
N TYR A 58 8.52 -12.92 24.61
CA TYR A 58 7.31 -12.92 25.46
C TYR A 58 6.15 -13.71 24.84
N GLU A 59 5.98 -13.69 23.52
CA GLU A 59 4.99 -14.53 22.83
C GLU A 59 5.31 -16.03 22.98
N ILE A 60 6.58 -16.40 22.97
CA ILE A 60 7.03 -17.78 23.24
C ILE A 60 6.86 -18.13 24.73
N GLU A 61 7.18 -17.23 25.68
CA GLU A 61 6.91 -17.42 27.12
C GLU A 61 5.41 -17.64 27.38
N ASN A 62 4.55 -16.83 26.77
CA ASN A 62 3.09 -16.97 26.83
C ASN A 62 2.65 -18.33 26.26
N ALA A 63 3.11 -18.68 25.06
CA ALA A 63 2.72 -19.92 24.39
C ALA A 63 3.15 -21.17 25.18
N ILE A 64 4.35 -21.18 25.77
CA ILE A 64 4.80 -22.28 26.64
C ILE A 64 3.92 -22.35 27.90
N ARG A 65 3.68 -21.21 28.58
CA ARG A 65 2.82 -21.17 29.77
C ARG A 65 1.42 -21.71 29.48
N GLU A 66 0.80 -21.28 28.39
CA GLU A 66 -0.60 -21.61 28.07
C GLU A 66 -0.74 -23.03 27.49
N GLN A 67 0.08 -23.40 26.51
CA GLN A 67 -0.09 -24.67 25.78
C GLN A 67 0.49 -25.88 26.51
N ILE A 68 1.54 -25.69 27.34
CA ILE A 68 2.24 -26.78 28.04
C ILE A 68 1.85 -26.80 29.52
N PHE A 69 1.72 -25.63 30.16
CA PHE A 69 1.46 -25.52 31.60
C PHE A 69 0.08 -24.97 31.96
N GLY A 70 -0.86 -24.79 31.02
CA GLY A 70 -2.13 -24.06 31.24
C GLY A 70 -3.11 -24.57 32.31
N LYS A 71 -2.76 -25.61 33.08
CA LYS A 71 -3.47 -26.10 34.28
C LYS A 71 -2.66 -25.95 35.58
N VAL A 72 -1.47 -25.36 35.52
CA VAL A 72 -0.51 -25.22 36.62
C VAL A 72 -0.04 -23.77 36.66
N GLU A 73 0.05 -23.18 37.86
CA GLU A 73 0.61 -21.85 38.03
C GLU A 73 2.14 -21.90 37.80
N MET A 74 2.55 -21.56 36.58
CA MET A 74 3.93 -21.62 36.11
C MET A 74 4.33 -20.30 35.45
N GLU A 75 5.25 -19.57 36.06
CA GLU A 75 5.95 -18.48 35.39
C GLU A 75 7.03 -19.04 34.47
N VAL A 76 6.96 -18.72 33.18
CA VAL A 76 7.97 -19.10 32.19
C VAL A 76 8.82 -17.87 31.88
N LYS A 77 10.14 -18.00 32.00
CA LYS A 77 11.11 -16.98 31.57
C LYS A 77 12.16 -17.58 30.65
N ILE A 78 12.38 -16.93 29.51
CA ILE A 78 13.46 -17.26 28.59
C ILE A 78 14.65 -16.36 28.92
N ILE A 79 15.82 -16.98 29.03
CA ILE A 79 17.09 -16.29 29.26
C ILE A 79 17.91 -16.44 27.98
N GLU A 80 17.82 -15.44 27.11
CA GLU A 80 18.49 -15.45 25.83
C GLU A 80 19.96 -15.01 25.90
N ARG A 81 20.79 -15.70 25.10
CA ARG A 81 22.15 -15.31 24.76
C ARG A 81 22.32 -15.41 23.25
N PHE A 82 23.02 -14.45 22.66
CA PHE A 82 23.29 -14.37 21.25
C PHE A 82 24.78 -14.59 20.98
N HIS A 83 25.10 -15.22 19.86
CA HIS A 83 26.43 -15.26 19.28
C HIS A 83 26.42 -14.50 17.98
N LEU A 84 26.67 -13.20 18.10
CA LEU A 84 26.61 -12.27 16.99
C LEU A 84 27.96 -12.19 16.29
N SER A 85 27.93 -12.09 14.97
CA SER A 85 29.12 -11.91 14.14
C SER A 85 29.86 -10.60 14.47
N SER A 86 31.13 -10.49 14.05
CA SER A 86 31.93 -9.27 14.21
C SER A 86 31.32 -8.02 13.56
N GLN A 87 30.34 -8.18 12.65
CA GLN A 87 29.61 -7.07 12.04
C GLN A 87 28.65 -6.37 13.04
N TYR A 88 28.26 -7.03 14.14
CA TYR A 88 27.45 -6.44 15.20
C TYR A 88 28.30 -5.57 16.15
N THR A 89 28.72 -4.40 15.68
CA THR A 89 29.32 -3.39 16.55
C THR A 89 28.35 -2.96 17.66
N PRO A 90 28.81 -2.46 18.83
CA PRO A 90 27.92 -2.12 19.93
C PRO A 90 26.91 -1.02 19.53
N LYS A 91 27.34 -0.07 18.70
CA LYS A 91 26.50 0.98 18.10
C LYS A 91 25.42 0.40 17.17
N TYR A 92 25.78 -0.56 16.30
CA TYR A 92 24.82 -1.21 15.41
C TYR A 92 23.80 -2.03 16.22
N PHE A 93 24.29 -2.86 17.16
CA PHE A 93 23.44 -3.70 18.00
C PHE A 93 22.47 -2.85 18.83
N TYR A 94 22.93 -1.77 19.46
CA TYR A 94 22.05 -0.83 20.15
C TYR A 94 20.94 -0.31 19.23
N ARG A 95 21.28 0.16 18.02
CA ARG A 95 20.30 0.71 17.07
C ARG A 95 19.18 -0.28 16.74
N VAL A 96 19.50 -1.56 16.50
CA VAL A 96 18.49 -2.57 16.15
C VAL A 96 17.76 -3.14 17.38
N TYR A 97 18.41 -3.15 18.56
CA TYR A 97 17.89 -3.77 19.78
C TYR A 97 17.23 -2.77 20.77
N ARG A 98 17.39 -1.45 20.60
CA ARG A 98 16.80 -0.39 21.46
C ARG A 98 15.30 -0.57 21.69
N THR A 99 14.57 -1.04 20.69
CA THR A 99 13.12 -1.32 20.81
C THR A 99 12.82 -2.48 21.75
N SER A 100 13.66 -3.51 21.75
CA SER A 100 13.56 -4.64 22.70
C SER A 100 13.98 -4.22 24.11
N MET A 101 15.00 -3.36 24.25
CA MET A 101 15.37 -2.77 25.54
C MET A 101 14.24 -1.89 26.12
N ASN A 102 13.62 -1.05 25.29
CA ASN A 102 12.46 -0.24 25.68
C ASN A 102 11.32 -1.12 26.21
N GLN A 103 10.99 -2.20 25.51
CA GLN A 103 9.91 -3.10 25.91
C GLN A 103 10.24 -3.84 27.22
N GLU A 104 11.46 -4.35 27.36
CA GLU A 104 11.93 -5.05 28.57
C GLU A 104 11.96 -4.11 29.79
N LEU A 105 12.53 -2.91 29.66
CA LEU A 105 12.57 -1.94 30.76
C LEU A 105 11.18 -1.44 31.14
N MET A 106 10.27 -1.25 30.18
CA MET A 106 8.89 -0.84 30.47
C MET A 106 8.14 -1.88 31.31
N GLU A 107 8.42 -3.18 31.11
CA GLU A 107 7.79 -4.27 31.85
C GLU A 107 8.49 -4.55 33.20
N VAL A 108 9.83 -4.52 33.23
CA VAL A 108 10.64 -4.86 34.43
C VAL A 108 10.78 -3.69 35.40
N SER A 109 10.94 -2.45 34.90
CA SER A 109 11.13 -1.26 35.75
C SER A 109 10.73 0.04 35.01
N PRO A 110 9.47 0.48 35.13
CA PRO A 110 9.00 1.74 34.56
C PRO A 110 9.83 2.97 34.94
N LEU A 111 10.52 2.94 36.09
CA LEU A 111 11.45 3.97 36.54
C LEU A 111 12.74 3.99 35.70
N LEU A 112 13.38 2.83 35.47
CA LEU A 112 14.56 2.75 34.60
C LEU A 112 14.21 3.08 33.15
N TYR A 113 13.04 2.67 32.66
CA TYR A 113 12.53 3.05 31.34
C TYR A 113 12.44 4.59 31.16
N GLN A 114 11.99 5.34 32.18
CA GLN A 114 11.95 6.81 32.11
C GLN A 114 13.33 7.46 32.03
N VAL A 115 14.36 6.85 32.63
CA VAL A 115 15.75 7.33 32.55
C VAL A 115 16.37 6.91 31.21
N PHE A 116 16.21 5.65 30.80
CA PHE A 116 16.70 5.10 29.53
C PHE A 116 16.22 5.90 28.31
N THR A 117 14.93 6.20 28.24
CA THR A 117 14.33 6.98 27.13
C THR A 117 14.79 8.44 27.04
N ARG A 118 15.71 8.88 27.91
CA ARG A 118 16.37 10.19 27.89
C ARG A 118 17.90 10.09 27.89
N THR A 119 18.47 8.89 27.99
CA THR A 119 19.91 8.66 28.14
C THR A 119 20.59 8.57 26.78
N ALA A 120 21.56 9.44 26.51
CA ALA A 120 22.35 9.39 25.28
C ALA A 120 23.53 8.42 25.46
N LEU A 121 23.83 7.61 24.45
CA LEU A 121 24.96 6.69 24.45
C LEU A 121 25.99 7.11 23.39
N ASP A 122 27.18 7.48 23.84
CA ASP A 122 28.35 7.63 22.97
C ASP A 122 29.06 6.28 22.84
N PHE A 123 29.35 5.87 21.61
CA PHE A 123 30.06 4.62 21.31
C PHE A 123 31.46 4.95 20.81
N ARG A 124 32.48 4.54 21.57
CA ARG A 124 33.90 4.77 21.23
C ARG A 124 34.54 3.53 20.60
N GLU A 125 35.60 3.74 19.84
CA GLU A 125 36.33 2.67 19.14
C GLU A 125 37.10 1.73 20.09
N ASP A 126 37.44 2.18 21.30
CA ASP A 126 38.09 1.39 22.36
C ASP A 126 37.13 0.49 23.16
N GLY A 127 35.90 0.32 22.66
CA GLY A 127 34.85 -0.48 23.29
C GLY A 127 34.11 0.21 24.44
N LEU A 128 34.43 1.47 24.77
CA LEU A 128 33.71 2.21 25.80
C LEU A 128 32.36 2.73 25.28
N ILE A 129 31.28 2.33 25.95
CA ILE A 129 29.96 2.95 25.84
C ILE A 129 29.84 3.94 27.00
N TYR A 130 29.67 5.22 26.68
CA TYR A 130 29.54 6.29 27.67
C TYR A 130 28.12 6.85 27.70
N ALA A 131 27.42 6.66 28.82
CA ALA A 131 26.03 7.06 29.00
C ALA A 131 25.92 8.47 29.63
N ARG A 132 25.39 9.43 28.87
CA ARG A 132 25.04 10.76 29.38
C ARG A 132 23.59 10.74 29.84
N ILE A 133 23.39 10.76 31.16
CA ILE A 133 22.08 10.58 31.79
C ILE A 133 21.56 11.95 32.28
N PRO A 134 20.42 12.47 31.78
CA PRO A 134 19.90 13.76 32.25
C PRO A 134 19.50 13.75 33.73
N ASP A 135 19.88 14.81 34.43
CA ASP A 135 19.67 14.94 35.87
C ASP A 135 18.19 14.89 36.28
N SER A 136 17.90 13.95 37.17
CA SER A 136 16.60 13.76 37.82
C SER A 136 16.77 12.98 39.12
N MET A 137 15.81 13.10 40.04
CA MET A 137 15.82 12.37 41.30
C MET A 137 15.94 10.84 41.12
N ILE A 138 15.29 10.30 40.07
CA ILE A 138 15.35 8.88 39.73
C ILE A 138 16.73 8.52 39.17
N ALA A 139 17.29 9.32 38.26
CA ALA A 139 18.63 9.09 37.71
C ALA A 139 19.71 9.06 38.81
N ARG A 140 19.67 10.00 39.77
CA ARG A 140 20.60 10.03 40.91
C ARG A 140 20.54 8.80 41.81
N GLN A 141 19.38 8.13 41.88
CA GLN A 141 19.19 6.93 42.70
C GLN A 141 19.40 5.61 41.93
N ARG A 142 19.26 5.61 40.60
CA ARG A 142 19.16 4.41 39.76
C ARG A 142 20.13 4.42 38.57
N LYS A 143 21.19 5.25 38.63
CA LYS A 143 22.26 5.31 37.61
C LYS A 143 22.89 3.95 37.41
N GLU A 144 23.42 3.36 38.49
CA GLU A 144 24.22 2.13 38.38
C GLU A 144 23.36 0.96 37.87
N ASP A 145 22.12 0.79 38.36
CA ASP A 145 21.14 -0.16 37.81
C ASP A 145 20.95 -0.07 36.26
N LEU A 146 21.07 1.13 35.69
CA LEU A 146 20.95 1.34 34.24
C LEU A 146 22.26 0.98 33.51
N LEU A 147 23.42 1.25 34.12
CA LEU A 147 24.71 0.83 33.58
C LEU A 147 24.87 -0.69 33.64
N ASP A 148 24.51 -1.32 34.76
CA ASP A 148 24.42 -2.78 34.93
C ASP A 148 23.50 -3.42 33.88
N TYR A 149 22.34 -2.79 33.59
CA TYR A 149 21.44 -3.26 32.54
C TYR A 149 22.09 -3.19 31.15
N PHE A 150 22.83 -2.13 30.83
CA PHE A 150 23.57 -2.06 29.57
C PHE A 150 24.68 -3.10 29.51
N GLU A 151 25.50 -3.25 30.54
CA GLU A 151 26.57 -4.25 30.59
C GLU A 151 26.00 -5.66 30.39
N LYS A 152 24.89 -5.99 31.06
CA LYS A 152 24.18 -7.24 30.86
C LYS A 152 23.71 -7.44 29.41
N VAL A 153 23.18 -6.40 28.75
CA VAL A 153 22.67 -6.52 27.38
C VAL A 153 23.80 -6.59 26.34
N PHE A 154 24.88 -5.83 26.49
CA PHE A 154 26.00 -5.87 25.54
C PHE A 154 26.97 -7.04 25.81
N CYS A 155 27.42 -7.22 27.05
CA CYS A 155 28.46 -8.18 27.39
C CYS A 155 27.90 -9.61 27.58
N GLU A 156 26.88 -9.80 28.41
CA GLU A 156 26.32 -11.14 28.66
C GLU A 156 25.44 -11.63 27.50
N ARG A 157 24.45 -10.82 27.10
CA ARG A 157 23.41 -11.21 26.14
C ARG A 157 23.90 -11.15 24.70
N ALA A 158 24.52 -10.06 24.26
CA ALA A 158 25.03 -9.93 22.89
C ALA A 158 26.44 -10.56 22.70
N GLY A 159 27.11 -10.93 23.79
CA GLY A 159 28.43 -11.57 23.75
C GLY A 159 29.60 -10.63 23.48
N LEU A 160 29.38 -9.31 23.52
CA LEU A 160 30.39 -8.28 23.23
C LEU A 160 31.29 -8.03 24.46
N SER A 161 32.02 -9.06 24.91
CA SER A 161 32.79 -9.06 26.16
C SER A 161 33.96 -8.06 26.23
N TYR A 162 34.29 -7.37 25.14
CA TYR A 162 35.26 -6.28 25.10
C TYR A 162 34.65 -4.91 25.45
N VAL A 163 33.31 -4.82 25.51
CA VAL A 163 32.59 -3.59 25.83
C VAL A 163 32.77 -3.25 27.31
N ARG A 164 32.99 -1.97 27.58
CA ARG A 164 32.93 -1.38 28.93
C ARG A 164 31.81 -0.35 28.94
N VAL A 165 31.04 -0.29 30.02
CA VAL A 165 29.97 0.70 30.19
C VAL A 165 30.35 1.63 31.34
N ASP A 166 30.24 2.93 31.10
CA ASP A 166 30.39 3.98 32.11
C ASP A 166 29.39 5.10 31.80
N GLY A 167 29.22 6.07 32.69
CA GLY A 167 28.35 7.21 32.46
C GLY A 167 28.32 8.22 33.59
N GLU A 168 27.76 9.38 33.30
CA GLU A 168 27.63 10.49 34.25
C GLU A 168 26.23 11.10 34.21
N ILE A 169 25.89 11.85 35.27
CA ILE A 169 24.67 12.63 35.34
C ILE A 169 24.98 14.05 34.85
N VAL A 170 24.34 14.44 33.76
CA VAL A 170 24.54 15.74 33.10
C VAL A 170 23.36 16.69 33.37
N SER A 171 23.64 17.99 33.41
CA SER A 171 22.59 19.02 33.46
C SER A 171 21.68 18.94 32.23
N ASN A 172 20.47 19.50 32.32
CA ASN A 172 19.40 19.31 31.32
C ASN A 172 19.63 19.94 29.93
N ASP A 173 20.84 20.42 29.63
CA ASP A 173 21.25 20.97 28.33
C ASP A 173 21.60 19.88 27.28
N VAL A 174 21.18 18.63 27.50
CA VAL A 174 21.28 17.51 26.53
C VAL A 174 20.30 17.66 25.34
N GLN A 175 19.71 18.84 25.13
CA GLN A 175 18.70 19.07 24.09
C GLN A 175 19.26 19.00 22.66
N GLU A 176 20.57 19.10 22.44
CA GLU A 176 21.14 19.08 21.09
C GLU A 176 21.35 17.66 20.53
N LEU A 177 21.53 16.64 21.38
CA LEU A 177 21.83 15.26 20.93
C LEU A 177 20.58 14.44 20.53
N PHE A 178 19.38 14.83 20.96
CA PHE A 178 18.14 14.07 20.73
C PHE A 178 17.19 14.63 19.65
N ARG A 179 17.47 15.82 19.12
CA ARG A 179 16.58 16.49 18.14
C ARG A 179 16.54 15.82 16.76
N ALA A 180 17.40 14.83 16.48
CA ALA A 180 17.41 14.14 15.19
C ALA A 180 16.41 12.96 15.07
N ASP A 181 16.22 12.16 16.14
CA ASP A 181 15.53 10.86 16.04
C ASP A 181 14.20 10.76 16.82
N ASP A 182 14.10 11.31 18.05
CA ASP A 182 12.96 11.01 18.95
C ASP A 182 11.70 11.89 18.72
N GLU A 183 11.76 12.98 17.94
CA GLU A 183 10.57 13.78 17.56
C GLU A 183 9.57 12.99 16.72
N LYS A 184 10.01 11.95 15.99
CA LYS A 184 9.14 11.08 15.19
C LYS A 184 8.36 10.04 16.01
N ILE A 185 8.74 9.81 17.27
CA ILE A 185 8.18 8.74 18.11
C ILE A 185 7.26 9.28 19.21
N ARG A 186 7.62 10.40 19.86
CA ARG A 186 6.82 10.92 21.00
C ARG A 186 5.44 11.45 20.63
N SER A 187 5.25 11.97 19.41
CA SER A 187 3.95 12.49 18.95
C SER A 187 2.87 11.42 18.74
N LYS A 188 3.21 10.12 18.78
CA LYS A 188 2.26 9.01 18.55
C LYS A 188 1.80 8.27 19.80
N VAL A 189 2.37 8.56 20.99
CA VAL A 189 2.13 7.75 22.20
C VAL A 189 1.44 8.55 23.33
N SER A 190 1.58 9.88 23.39
CA SER A 190 0.96 10.71 24.45
C SER A 190 -0.56 10.77 24.39
N ASP A 191 -1.13 10.66 23.18
CA ASP A 191 -2.55 10.97 22.94
C ASP A 191 -3.47 9.76 23.23
N VAL A 192 -2.88 8.56 23.27
CA VAL A 192 -3.60 7.29 23.49
C VAL A 192 -3.92 7.05 24.96
N VAL A 193 -3.12 7.57 25.90
CA VAL A 193 -3.22 7.24 27.34
C VAL A 193 -4.11 8.24 28.11
N LYS A 194 -4.35 9.45 27.60
CA LYS A 194 -5.08 10.51 28.33
C LYS A 194 -6.61 10.46 28.25
N ARG A 195 -7.23 9.50 27.54
CA ARG A 195 -8.71 9.44 27.37
C ARG A 195 -9.45 8.27 28.04
N ASN A 196 -8.76 7.33 28.69
CA ASN A 196 -9.38 6.07 29.18
C ASN A 196 -9.58 5.95 30.71
N ARG A 197 -9.79 7.05 31.45
CA ARG A 197 -10.14 7.00 32.89
C ARG A 197 -11.20 8.02 33.33
N THR A 198 -12.47 7.69 33.04
CA THR A 198 -13.77 8.06 33.67
C THR A 198 -14.85 7.91 32.59
N ARG A 199 -16.00 7.24 32.74
CA ARG A 199 -16.72 6.59 33.86
C ARG A 199 -17.53 5.40 33.28
N LYS A 200 -17.89 4.41 34.11
CA LYS A 200 -18.98 3.44 33.83
C LYS A 200 -19.69 3.06 35.14
N GLU A 201 -20.91 2.51 35.02
CA GLU A 201 -21.88 2.18 36.10
C GLU A 201 -22.57 3.41 36.74
N LYS A 202 -23.88 3.45 37.07
CA LYS A 202 -25.10 2.57 36.98
C LYS A 202 -26.34 3.55 36.91
N LYS A 203 -27.64 3.21 36.92
CA LYS A 203 -28.43 1.99 37.24
C LYS A 203 -29.81 1.99 36.51
N GLU A 204 -30.45 0.82 36.48
CA GLU A 204 -31.86 0.46 36.18
C GLU A 204 -32.85 0.89 37.33
N GLU A 205 -34.20 0.98 37.25
CA GLU A 205 -35.23 0.52 36.28
C GLU A 205 -36.62 1.27 36.43
N GLU A 206 -37.77 0.67 36.02
CA GLU A 206 -39.17 1.19 35.91
C GLU A 206 -40.05 1.05 37.21
N PRO A 207 -41.31 1.60 37.35
CA PRO A 207 -42.54 0.98 36.77
C PRO A 207 -43.77 1.89 36.45
N ALA A 208 -44.77 1.32 35.75
CA ALA A 208 -45.98 1.95 35.18
C ALA A 208 -47.26 2.00 36.05
N GLN A 209 -48.32 2.73 35.62
CA GLN A 209 -49.70 2.18 35.47
C GLN A 209 -50.82 3.13 34.93
N LYS A 210 -51.78 2.48 34.21
CA LYS A 210 -53.25 2.72 34.08
C LYS A 210 -53.87 3.61 32.96
N LEU A 211 -54.78 2.98 32.21
CA LEU A 211 -55.84 3.51 31.32
C LEU A 211 -57.19 3.62 32.10
N PRO A 212 -58.22 4.33 31.57
CA PRO A 212 -59.29 3.58 30.87
C PRO A 212 -60.05 4.31 29.71
N ASN A 213 -60.28 3.55 28.63
CA ASN A 213 -61.46 3.41 27.75
C ASN A 213 -62.39 4.58 27.29
N ALA A 214 -62.48 4.66 25.95
CA ALA A 214 -63.69 4.57 25.10
C ALA A 214 -64.67 5.76 24.91
N SER A 215 -64.88 6.14 23.63
CA SER A 215 -66.22 6.36 23.00
C SER A 215 -66.09 6.62 21.47
N GLU A 216 -67.22 6.60 20.74
CA GLU A 216 -67.28 6.33 19.29
C GLU A 216 -67.27 7.54 18.33
N LYS A 217 -66.83 7.27 17.09
CA LYS A 217 -67.30 7.79 15.77
C LYS A 217 -67.76 9.26 15.63
N LYS A 218 -67.10 9.98 14.70
CA LYS A 218 -67.78 10.64 13.55
C LYS A 218 -66.79 11.18 12.51
N TYR A 219 -66.99 10.79 11.25
CA TYR A 219 -66.44 11.51 10.09
C TYR A 219 -67.03 12.93 10.03
N LYS A 220 -66.18 13.96 9.88
CA LYS A 220 -66.60 15.32 9.52
C LYS A 220 -65.58 15.99 8.60
N GLN A 221 -66.15 16.72 7.63
CA GLN A 221 -65.48 17.47 6.56
C GLN A 221 -64.25 18.26 7.04
N GLN A 222 -63.14 18.15 6.30
CA GLN A 222 -62.02 19.08 6.42
C GLN A 222 -62.44 20.45 5.89
N LYS A 223 -62.61 21.43 6.78
CA LYS A 223 -62.32 22.83 6.46
C LYS A 223 -60.83 23.07 6.63
N ALA A 224 -60.23 23.86 5.75
CA ALA A 224 -58.83 24.25 5.85
C ALA A 224 -58.53 24.84 7.25
N PHE A 225 -57.64 24.19 7.98
CA PHE A 225 -57.14 24.67 9.27
C PHE A 225 -55.78 25.29 9.00
N ILE A 226 -55.70 26.63 9.07
CA ILE A 226 -54.43 27.33 8.93
C ILE A 226 -53.62 27.07 10.20
N SER A 227 -52.55 26.29 10.05
CA SER A 227 -51.58 26.05 11.11
C SER A 227 -50.88 27.35 11.51
N LYS A 228 -50.48 27.46 12.79
CA LYS A 228 -49.57 28.54 13.24
C LYS A 228 -48.09 28.23 12.99
N ASP A 229 -47.80 27.00 12.55
CA ASP A 229 -46.47 26.54 12.18
C ASP A 229 -46.23 26.87 10.69
N PRO A 230 -45.29 27.76 10.34
CA PRO A 230 -45.06 28.18 8.95
C PRO A 230 -44.48 27.07 8.07
N ASP A 231 -44.00 25.97 8.65
CA ASP A 231 -43.54 24.81 7.89
C ASP A 231 -44.67 23.83 7.53
N VAL A 232 -45.90 24.01 8.04
CA VAL A 232 -47.05 23.13 7.72
C VAL A 232 -47.82 23.67 6.52
N ILE A 233 -47.61 23.03 5.37
CA ILE A 233 -48.26 23.36 4.08
C ILE A 233 -49.69 22.83 4.04
N LEU A 234 -49.93 21.65 4.63
CA LEU A 234 -51.24 21.01 4.67
C LEU A 234 -51.48 20.33 6.01
N GLY A 235 -52.70 20.42 6.54
CA GLY A 235 -53.14 19.69 7.73
C GLY A 235 -52.76 20.34 9.07
N LYS A 236 -52.61 19.53 10.12
CA LYS A 236 -52.38 19.99 11.51
C LYS A 236 -50.95 19.80 12.01
N GLY A 237 -50.01 19.57 11.10
CA GLY A 237 -48.66 19.12 11.43
C GLY A 237 -48.58 17.61 11.65
N ILE A 238 -47.35 17.10 11.72
CA ILE A 238 -47.03 15.67 11.89
C ILE A 238 -46.06 15.56 13.06
N PHE A 239 -46.34 14.63 13.97
CA PHE A 239 -45.56 14.38 15.20
C PHE A 239 -45.13 12.92 15.35
N GLU A 240 -45.43 12.10 14.36
CA GLU A 240 -45.10 10.68 14.28
C GLU A 240 -43.76 10.51 13.55
N ASP A 241 -42.98 9.51 13.94
CA ASP A 241 -41.72 9.19 13.26
C ASP A 241 -41.97 8.63 11.86
N PRO A 242 -41.19 9.03 10.83
CA PRO A 242 -41.38 8.56 9.47
C PRO A 242 -40.87 7.13 9.27
N THR A 243 -41.69 6.32 8.59
CA THR A 243 -41.34 5.01 8.05
C THR A 243 -40.43 5.17 6.82
N PRO A 244 -39.32 4.40 6.70
CA PRO A 244 -38.52 4.35 5.48
C PRO A 244 -39.31 3.85 4.27
N ILE A 245 -39.15 4.48 3.11
CA ILE A 245 -39.98 4.19 1.92
C ILE A 245 -39.78 2.73 1.45
N ALA A 246 -38.55 2.21 1.48
CA ALA A 246 -38.24 0.81 1.15
C ALA A 246 -38.87 -0.25 2.10
N SER A 247 -39.50 0.18 3.20
CA SER A 247 -40.14 -0.71 4.18
C SER A 247 -41.67 -0.67 4.16
N LEU A 248 -42.27 0.05 3.21
CA LEU A 248 -43.71 0.12 3.02
C LEU A 248 -44.23 -1.19 2.42
N GLY A 249 -45.25 -1.79 3.04
CA GLY A 249 -45.93 -2.99 2.51
C GLY A 249 -46.92 -2.67 1.38
N GLU A 250 -47.41 -3.70 0.69
CA GLU A 250 -48.35 -3.52 -0.44
C GLU A 250 -49.80 -3.22 -0.01
N ASP A 251 -50.19 -3.56 1.22
CA ASP A 251 -51.55 -3.38 1.72
C ASP A 251 -51.91 -1.90 1.93
N PRO A 252 -53.16 -1.47 1.66
CA PRO A 252 -53.59 -0.09 1.92
C PRO A 252 -53.57 0.27 3.42
N HIS A 253 -52.71 1.20 3.82
CA HIS A 253 -52.61 1.69 5.20
C HIS A 253 -52.21 3.17 5.29
N GLU A 254 -52.36 3.75 6.49
CA GLU A 254 -51.87 5.09 6.78
C GLU A 254 -50.34 5.05 6.94
N VAL A 255 -49.64 5.94 6.24
CA VAL A 255 -48.18 6.05 6.24
C VAL A 255 -47.75 7.47 6.61
N VAL A 256 -46.60 7.56 7.27
CA VAL A 256 -45.83 8.79 7.43
C VAL A 256 -44.47 8.55 6.79
N VAL A 257 -44.14 9.32 5.75
CA VAL A 257 -42.88 9.22 5.03
C VAL A 257 -42.17 10.56 5.02
N ARG A 258 -40.85 10.55 4.94
CA ARG A 258 -40.03 11.75 4.67
C ARG A 258 -39.34 11.61 3.33
N GLY A 259 -39.00 12.71 2.69
CA GLY A 259 -38.13 12.66 1.51
C GLY A 259 -37.72 14.02 0.94
N GLU A 260 -36.79 14.00 -0.01
CA GLU A 260 -36.54 15.10 -0.95
C GLU A 260 -37.50 14.96 -2.13
N VAL A 261 -38.14 16.05 -2.53
CA VAL A 261 -38.93 16.11 -3.76
C VAL A 261 -37.99 16.25 -4.96
N PHE A 262 -38.15 15.39 -5.96
CA PHE A 262 -37.32 15.38 -7.17
C PHE A 262 -38.12 15.48 -8.48
N GLY A 263 -39.46 15.38 -8.40
CA GLY A 263 -40.36 15.67 -9.52
C GLY A 263 -41.68 16.24 -9.01
N VAL A 264 -42.23 17.23 -9.72
CA VAL A 264 -43.53 17.85 -9.45
C VAL A 264 -44.23 18.09 -10.78
N GLU A 265 -45.43 17.55 -10.93
CA GLU A 265 -46.23 17.59 -12.15
C GLU A 265 -47.68 17.97 -11.81
N SER A 266 -48.34 18.72 -12.69
CA SER A 266 -49.75 19.10 -12.53
C SER A 266 -50.55 18.85 -13.80
N HIS A 267 -51.71 18.21 -13.66
CA HIS A 267 -52.62 17.93 -14.78
C HIS A 267 -54.06 18.36 -14.46
N GLU A 268 -54.72 19.07 -15.39
CA GLU A 268 -56.12 19.47 -15.24
C GLU A 268 -57.07 18.34 -15.65
N THR A 269 -58.02 18.01 -14.78
CA THR A 269 -59.02 16.97 -15.05
C THR A 269 -60.16 17.50 -15.92
N ARG A 270 -60.88 16.59 -16.60
CA ARG A 270 -62.09 16.92 -17.40
C ARG A 270 -63.20 17.66 -16.62
N ASN A 271 -63.10 17.70 -15.30
CA ASN A 271 -64.05 18.35 -14.40
C ASN A 271 -63.54 19.68 -13.83
N GLY A 272 -62.45 20.26 -14.38
CA GLY A 272 -61.87 21.55 -13.97
C GLY A 272 -61.12 21.54 -12.64
N LYS A 273 -60.91 20.37 -12.01
CA LYS A 273 -60.01 20.22 -10.85
C LYS A 273 -58.60 19.90 -11.31
N ILE A 274 -57.59 20.34 -10.58
CA ILE A 274 -56.19 20.05 -10.88
C ILE A 274 -55.69 18.94 -9.95
N ILE A 275 -54.96 17.98 -10.50
CA ILE A 275 -54.18 17.01 -9.74
C ILE A 275 -52.72 17.49 -9.75
N LEU A 276 -52.16 17.73 -8.57
CA LEU A 276 -50.72 17.94 -8.38
C LEU A 276 -50.12 16.62 -7.86
N THR A 277 -49.19 16.05 -8.63
CA THR A 277 -48.45 14.85 -8.26
C THR A 277 -47.01 15.25 -7.96
N ALA A 278 -46.46 14.78 -6.84
CA ALA A 278 -45.05 14.98 -6.50
C ALA A 278 -44.37 13.66 -6.15
N ALA A 279 -43.13 13.49 -6.61
CA ALA A 279 -42.28 12.34 -6.35
C ALA A 279 -41.27 12.66 -5.22
N LEU A 280 -41.19 11.75 -4.26
CA LEU A 280 -40.53 11.91 -2.97
C LEU A 280 -39.57 10.72 -2.73
N THR A 281 -38.31 10.96 -2.39
CA THR A 281 -37.33 9.90 -2.08
C THR A 281 -36.62 10.12 -0.74
N ASP A 282 -36.34 9.03 -0.03
CA ASP A 282 -35.49 9.00 1.17
C ASP A 282 -34.13 8.33 0.95
N TYR A 283 -33.77 8.10 -0.32
CA TYR A 283 -32.60 7.34 -0.81
C TYR A 283 -32.61 5.85 -0.44
N THR A 284 -33.67 5.35 0.19
CA THR A 284 -33.94 3.91 0.29
C THR A 284 -34.87 3.44 -0.83
N ASP A 285 -35.90 4.25 -1.13
CA ASP A 285 -36.78 4.07 -2.29
C ASP A 285 -37.46 5.42 -2.66
N SER A 286 -38.45 5.41 -3.55
CA SER A 286 -39.25 6.58 -3.96
C SER A 286 -40.75 6.27 -3.97
N ILE A 287 -41.56 7.24 -3.52
CA ILE A 287 -43.02 7.16 -3.58
C ILE A 287 -43.61 8.48 -4.11
N ARG A 288 -44.75 8.41 -4.78
CA ARG A 288 -45.51 9.59 -5.20
C ARG A 288 -46.65 9.92 -4.24
N PHE A 289 -47.04 11.19 -4.19
CA PHE A 289 -48.26 11.63 -3.52
C PHE A 289 -49.09 12.54 -4.42
N LYS A 290 -50.42 12.50 -4.26
CA LYS A 290 -51.37 13.30 -5.06
C LYS A 290 -52.16 14.28 -4.18
N LEU A 291 -52.28 15.51 -4.67
CA LEU A 291 -53.18 16.53 -4.13
C LEU A 291 -54.25 16.89 -5.16
N TRP A 292 -55.50 16.96 -4.71
CA TRP A 292 -56.64 17.39 -5.49
C TRP A 292 -56.96 18.85 -5.16
N LEU A 293 -56.70 19.74 -6.12
CA LEU A 293 -56.73 21.18 -5.95
C LEU A 293 -57.79 21.83 -6.85
N LEU A 294 -58.30 22.99 -6.43
CA LEU A 294 -58.98 23.93 -7.31
C LEU A 294 -57.93 24.74 -8.11
N PRO A 295 -58.27 25.27 -9.31
CA PRO A 295 -57.33 26.02 -10.13
C PRO A 295 -56.64 27.19 -9.41
N GLU A 296 -57.39 27.91 -8.57
CA GLU A 296 -56.91 29.02 -7.74
C GLU A 296 -55.92 28.61 -6.63
N GLU A 297 -55.89 27.33 -6.24
CA GLU A 297 -55.00 26.84 -5.18
C GLU A 297 -53.61 26.44 -5.71
N LEU A 298 -53.47 26.12 -7.02
CA LEU A 298 -52.26 25.55 -7.60
C LEU A 298 -50.99 26.37 -7.35
N GLY A 299 -51.09 27.71 -7.45
CA GLY A 299 -49.95 28.61 -7.24
C GLY A 299 -49.37 28.49 -5.82
N ALA A 300 -50.24 28.43 -4.80
CA ALA A 300 -49.81 28.36 -3.40
C ALA A 300 -49.05 27.07 -3.07
N TYR A 301 -49.35 25.95 -3.74
CA TYR A 301 -48.63 24.69 -3.55
C TYR A 301 -47.36 24.61 -4.42
N THR A 302 -47.42 25.04 -5.68
CA THR A 302 -46.24 25.02 -6.58
C THR A 302 -45.15 26.03 -6.21
N GLU A 303 -45.49 27.10 -5.47
CA GLU A 303 -44.49 27.98 -4.86
C GLU A 303 -43.75 27.33 -3.68
N GLN A 304 -44.39 26.41 -2.96
CA GLN A 304 -43.90 25.83 -1.70
C GLN A 304 -43.36 24.40 -1.84
N ILE A 305 -43.75 23.65 -2.87
CA ILE A 305 -43.31 22.28 -3.16
C ILE A 305 -42.50 22.33 -4.47
N LYS A 306 -41.17 22.35 -4.34
CA LYS A 306 -40.21 22.42 -5.45
C LYS A 306 -39.13 21.34 -5.32
N ASN A 307 -38.51 20.99 -6.44
CA ASN A 307 -37.41 20.04 -6.46
C ASN A 307 -36.25 20.49 -5.54
N GLY A 308 -35.65 19.53 -4.82
CA GLY A 308 -34.58 19.76 -3.84
C GLY A 308 -35.06 20.23 -2.45
N GLN A 309 -36.37 20.22 -2.19
CA GLN A 309 -36.93 20.54 -0.87
C GLN A 309 -37.36 19.26 -0.12
N PHE A 310 -37.24 19.30 1.20
CA PHE A 310 -37.48 18.15 2.07
C PHE A 310 -38.84 18.28 2.78
N PHE A 311 -39.62 17.21 2.77
CA PHE A 311 -40.95 17.16 3.38
C PHE A 311 -41.16 15.88 4.18
N LEU A 312 -42.04 15.99 5.17
CA LEU A 312 -42.69 14.93 5.91
C LEU A 312 -44.15 14.91 5.43
N VAL A 313 -44.60 13.77 4.92
CA VAL A 313 -45.92 13.58 4.30
C VAL A 313 -46.65 12.47 5.04
N LYS A 314 -47.84 12.78 5.56
CA LYS A 314 -48.74 11.80 6.20
C LYS A 314 -49.97 11.62 5.32
N GLY A 315 -50.36 10.39 5.03
CA GLY A 315 -51.53 10.10 4.20
C GLY A 315 -51.87 8.62 4.12
N MET A 316 -52.97 8.31 3.43
CA MET A 316 -53.34 6.94 3.08
C MET A 316 -52.58 6.51 1.82
N MET A 317 -51.78 5.45 1.94
CA MET A 317 -51.20 4.75 0.81
C MET A 317 -52.19 3.69 0.31
N ASP A 318 -52.35 3.61 -1.01
CA ASP A 318 -53.24 2.68 -1.70
C ASP A 318 -52.84 2.61 -3.18
N PHE A 319 -53.22 1.54 -3.90
CA PHE A 319 -52.86 1.34 -5.30
C PHE A 319 -53.66 2.27 -6.22
N ASP A 320 -52.99 3.03 -7.08
CA ASP A 320 -53.65 3.87 -8.08
C ASP A 320 -53.87 3.08 -9.37
N GLN A 321 -55.14 2.82 -9.70
CA GLN A 321 -55.54 2.05 -10.88
C GLN A 321 -55.25 2.75 -12.22
N PHE A 322 -55.01 4.07 -12.20
CA PHE A 322 -54.68 4.86 -13.38
C PHE A 322 -53.16 4.88 -13.63
N GLU A 323 -52.37 5.19 -12.60
CA GLU A 323 -50.89 5.20 -12.69
C GLU A 323 -50.28 3.78 -12.67
N LYS A 324 -51.00 2.82 -12.08
CA LYS A 324 -50.59 1.43 -11.82
C LYS A 324 -49.40 1.29 -10.85
N GLU A 325 -49.31 2.19 -9.88
CA GLU A 325 -48.31 2.19 -8.81
C GLU A 325 -48.96 2.32 -7.43
N LEU A 326 -48.24 1.89 -6.38
CA LEU A 326 -48.57 2.22 -4.99
C LEU A 326 -48.19 3.67 -4.72
N MET A 327 -49.12 4.46 -4.16
CA MET A 327 -48.86 5.86 -3.89
C MET A 327 -49.71 6.42 -2.74
N ILE A 328 -49.32 7.58 -2.20
CA ILE A 328 -50.12 8.28 -1.19
C ILE A 328 -51.25 9.04 -1.89
N LYS A 329 -52.37 8.33 -2.13
CA LYS A 329 -53.55 8.82 -2.86
C LYS A 329 -54.35 9.86 -2.09
N THR A 330 -54.33 9.81 -0.75
CA THR A 330 -55.01 10.79 0.11
C THR A 330 -54.02 11.36 1.12
N VAL A 331 -53.51 12.56 0.85
CA VAL A 331 -52.60 13.25 1.77
C VAL A 331 -53.39 13.94 2.89
N TYR A 332 -53.04 13.67 4.13
CA TYR A 332 -53.64 14.27 5.32
C TYR A 332 -52.84 15.47 5.83
N CYS A 333 -51.51 15.40 5.79
CA CYS A 333 -50.62 16.49 6.18
C CYS A 333 -49.37 16.54 5.30
N ILE A 334 -48.86 17.74 5.05
CA ILE A 334 -47.54 18.01 4.47
C ILE A 334 -46.86 19.02 5.39
N LYS A 335 -45.68 18.66 5.91
CA LYS A 335 -44.81 19.54 6.68
C LYS A 335 -43.44 19.61 6.02
N LYS A 336 -42.96 20.81 5.74
CA LYS A 336 -41.58 21.07 5.34
C LYS A 336 -40.65 20.73 6.50
N ILE A 337 -39.50 20.14 6.19
CA ILE A 337 -38.48 19.77 7.17
C ILE A 337 -37.10 20.24 6.71
N GLY A 338 -36.15 20.30 7.65
CA GLY A 338 -34.74 20.41 7.29
C GLY A 338 -34.29 19.16 6.52
N SER A 339 -33.18 19.26 5.78
CA SER A 339 -32.60 18.08 5.14
C SER A 339 -32.22 17.05 6.20
N PHE A 340 -32.73 15.83 6.06
CA PHE A 340 -32.35 14.68 6.88
C PHE A 340 -31.19 13.89 6.27
N LYS A 341 -30.61 14.35 5.14
CA LYS A 341 -29.29 13.87 4.69
C LYS A 341 -28.34 14.11 5.85
N ASN A 342 -27.74 13.03 6.37
CA ASN A 342 -26.65 13.15 7.33
C ASN A 342 -25.47 13.78 6.58
N ALA A 343 -25.37 15.11 6.65
CA ALA A 343 -24.34 15.87 5.97
C ALA A 343 -22.97 15.39 6.47
N ARG A 344 -22.33 14.52 5.68
CA ARG A 344 -21.00 13.99 5.96
C ARG A 344 -20.08 15.20 6.15
N ALA A 345 -19.46 15.29 7.31
CA ALA A 345 -18.56 16.36 7.66
C ALA A 345 -17.17 15.79 7.96
N ASP A 346 -16.14 16.38 7.35
CA ASP A 346 -14.76 16.12 7.73
C ASP A 346 -14.49 16.89 9.04
N HIS A 347 -14.28 16.14 10.13
CA HIS A 347 -13.89 16.68 11.44
C HIS A 347 -12.38 16.52 11.74
N ALA A 348 -11.58 16.11 10.75
CA ALA A 348 -10.14 15.93 10.94
C ALA A 348 -9.44 17.31 11.06
N PRO A 349 -8.48 17.47 12.00
CA PRO A 349 -7.74 18.72 12.14
C PRO A 349 -6.75 18.94 10.99
N ALA A 350 -6.18 17.85 10.46
CA ALA A 350 -5.40 17.85 9.23
C ALA A 350 -6.27 17.30 8.10
N LYS A 351 -6.45 18.10 7.05
CA LYS A 351 -7.38 17.80 5.96
C LYS A 351 -6.73 16.95 4.88
N ARG A 352 -7.49 15.96 4.39
CA ARG A 352 -7.07 15.07 3.30
C ARG A 352 -6.98 15.83 1.98
N VAL A 353 -6.18 15.30 1.06
CA VAL A 353 -6.23 15.59 -0.39
C VAL A 353 -6.56 14.27 -1.08
N GLU A 354 -7.55 14.28 -1.97
CA GLU A 354 -7.81 13.13 -2.84
C GLU A 354 -6.97 13.26 -4.11
N LEU A 355 -6.34 12.17 -4.52
CA LEU A 355 -5.44 12.11 -5.69
C LEU A 355 -5.95 11.20 -6.81
N HIS A 356 -7.02 10.45 -6.57
CA HIS A 356 -7.65 9.52 -7.52
C HIS A 356 -9.16 9.73 -7.47
N CYS A 357 -9.72 10.38 -8.49
CA CYS A 357 -11.12 10.76 -8.54
C CYS A 357 -11.65 10.87 -9.98
N HIS A 358 -12.71 10.14 -10.23
CA HIS A 358 -13.44 10.09 -11.49
C HIS A 358 -14.66 11.03 -11.42
N THR A 359 -15.03 11.53 -12.59
CA THR A 359 -16.22 12.35 -12.83
C THR A 359 -17.10 11.64 -13.85
N LYS A 360 -18.29 12.18 -14.13
CA LYS A 360 -19.17 11.77 -15.24
C LYS A 360 -18.51 11.70 -16.64
N MET A 361 -17.26 12.16 -16.80
CA MET A 361 -16.46 12.03 -18.03
C MET A 361 -15.68 10.71 -18.12
N SER A 362 -15.53 9.98 -17.01
CA SER A 362 -15.15 8.57 -17.02
C SER A 362 -16.33 7.75 -17.56
N ASP A 363 -16.32 7.56 -18.87
CA ASP A 363 -17.43 7.05 -19.66
C ASP A 363 -18.01 5.73 -19.12
N MET A 364 -19.32 5.76 -18.88
CA MET A 364 -20.11 4.67 -18.31
C MET A 364 -19.53 4.07 -17.01
N ASP A 365 -18.91 4.87 -16.14
CA ASP A 365 -18.34 4.36 -14.88
C ASP A 365 -18.53 5.26 -13.65
N ALA A 366 -18.42 6.58 -13.77
CA ALA A 366 -18.66 7.51 -12.66
C ALA A 366 -19.85 8.44 -12.93
N VAL A 367 -20.49 8.93 -11.85
CA VAL A 367 -21.82 9.60 -11.94
C VAL A 367 -21.83 11.05 -11.46
N SER A 368 -20.79 11.49 -10.75
CA SER A 368 -20.75 12.84 -10.15
C SER A 368 -20.06 13.87 -11.06
N SER A 369 -20.53 15.12 -11.04
CA SER A 369 -19.90 16.21 -11.80
C SER A 369 -18.62 16.71 -11.12
N ALA A 370 -17.66 17.24 -11.89
CA ALA A 370 -16.44 17.81 -11.32
C ALA A 370 -16.75 18.97 -10.38
N LYS A 371 -17.78 19.75 -10.73
CA LYS A 371 -18.30 20.89 -9.94
C LYS A 371 -18.78 20.47 -8.56
N ASP A 372 -19.56 19.39 -8.47
CA ASP A 372 -20.13 18.95 -7.19
C ASP A 372 -19.08 18.29 -6.29
N ILE A 373 -18.11 17.57 -6.88
CA ILE A 373 -16.96 17.01 -6.14
C ILE A 373 -16.06 18.13 -5.59
N ILE A 374 -15.74 19.16 -6.38
CA ILE A 374 -14.99 20.33 -5.92
C ILE A 374 -15.76 21.07 -4.81
N LYS A 375 -17.07 21.27 -4.97
CA LYS A 375 -17.92 21.88 -3.94
C LYS A 375 -17.91 21.09 -2.63
N GLN A 376 -17.96 19.76 -2.69
CA GLN A 376 -17.90 18.90 -1.52
C GLN A 376 -16.52 18.95 -0.84
N ALA A 377 -15.44 18.91 -1.62
CA ALA A 377 -14.06 19.01 -1.12
C ALA A 377 -13.80 20.35 -0.40
N LYS A 378 -14.26 21.46 -1.00
CA LYS A 378 -14.26 22.79 -0.36
C LYS A 378 -15.10 22.80 0.93
N GLY A 379 -16.30 22.20 0.92
CA GLY A 379 -17.16 22.06 2.10
C GLY A 379 -16.54 21.26 3.26
N TRP A 380 -15.62 20.34 2.96
CA TRP A 380 -14.82 19.62 3.95
C TRP A 380 -13.56 20.36 4.41
N GLY A 381 -13.20 21.48 3.78
CA GLY A 381 -11.97 22.23 4.03
C GLY A 381 -10.72 21.56 3.44
N MET A 382 -10.87 20.67 2.47
CA MET A 382 -9.72 20.11 1.73
C MET A 382 -9.00 21.24 0.99
N LYS A 383 -7.66 21.21 0.96
CA LYS A 383 -6.86 22.25 0.26
C LYS A 383 -6.65 21.94 -1.22
N ALA A 384 -6.82 20.69 -1.62
CA ALA A 384 -6.67 20.26 -3.00
C ALA A 384 -7.48 19.00 -3.30
N LEU A 385 -7.71 18.78 -4.60
CA LEU A 385 -8.39 17.61 -5.17
C LEU A 385 -7.82 17.36 -6.57
N ALA A 386 -7.44 16.11 -6.87
CA ALA A 386 -7.17 15.70 -8.24
C ALA A 386 -8.43 15.27 -8.99
N ILE A 387 -8.43 15.47 -10.31
CA ILE A 387 -9.39 14.90 -11.25
C ILE A 387 -8.60 14.00 -12.20
N THR A 388 -8.95 12.72 -12.28
CA THR A 388 -8.17 11.66 -12.93
C THR A 388 -9.07 10.73 -13.75
N ASP A 389 -9.85 11.29 -14.68
CA ASP A 389 -10.79 10.52 -15.49
C ASP A 389 -10.11 9.46 -16.38
N HIS A 390 -10.85 8.39 -16.69
CA HIS A 390 -10.40 7.22 -17.47
C HIS A 390 -9.95 7.60 -18.89
N GLY A 391 -8.64 7.74 -19.10
CA GLY A 391 -8.00 8.02 -20.39
C GLY A 391 -8.29 9.42 -20.96
N VAL A 392 -9.09 10.25 -20.29
CA VAL A 392 -9.61 11.52 -20.83
C VAL A 392 -9.45 12.68 -19.85
N VAL A 393 -9.62 13.90 -20.37
CA VAL A 393 -9.49 15.16 -19.60
C VAL A 393 -10.67 16.11 -19.82
N GLN A 394 -11.80 15.57 -20.28
CA GLN A 394 -12.98 16.36 -20.67
C GLN A 394 -13.60 17.15 -19.50
N ALA A 395 -13.33 16.74 -18.26
CA ALA A 395 -13.75 17.44 -17.05
C ALA A 395 -12.94 18.71 -16.75
N PHE A 396 -11.77 18.92 -17.36
CA PHE A 396 -10.86 20.04 -17.02
C PHE A 396 -11.51 21.43 -17.11
N PRO A 397 -12.33 21.76 -18.13
CA PRO A 397 -13.02 23.05 -18.19
C PRO A 397 -14.07 23.21 -17.08
N GLU A 398 -14.85 22.17 -16.77
CA GLU A 398 -15.83 22.20 -15.66
C GLU A 398 -15.12 22.36 -14.31
N ALA A 399 -14.02 21.63 -14.11
CA ALA A 399 -13.19 21.73 -12.92
C ALA A 399 -12.54 23.12 -12.76
N HIS A 400 -12.05 23.71 -13.86
CA HIS A 400 -11.47 25.05 -13.86
C HIS A 400 -12.50 26.14 -13.54
N HIS A 401 -13.71 26.07 -14.10
CA HIS A 401 -14.78 27.00 -13.77
C HIS A 401 -15.34 26.80 -12.34
N ALA A 402 -15.18 25.60 -11.76
CA ALA A 402 -15.55 25.30 -10.38
C ALA A 402 -14.47 25.70 -9.35
N SER A 403 -13.20 25.79 -9.75
CA SER A 403 -12.16 26.48 -8.97
C SER A 403 -12.34 28.00 -9.10
N ASP A 404 -13.24 28.55 -8.29
CA ASP A 404 -13.46 30.00 -8.16
C ASP A 404 -12.14 30.76 -7.98
N GLU A 405 -11.83 31.69 -8.88
CA GLU A 405 -10.63 32.56 -8.81
C GLU A 405 -10.56 33.36 -7.49
N LYS A 406 -11.69 33.52 -6.80
CA LYS A 406 -11.80 34.25 -5.53
C LYS A 406 -11.49 33.40 -4.30
N ASP A 407 -11.27 32.10 -4.46
CA ASP A 407 -10.91 31.17 -3.39
C ASP A 407 -9.51 30.59 -3.65
N PRO A 408 -8.44 31.38 -3.39
CA PRO A 408 -7.06 30.99 -3.70
C PRO A 408 -6.52 29.85 -2.84
N ASP A 409 -7.25 29.45 -1.79
CA ASP A 409 -6.84 28.39 -0.84
C ASP A 409 -7.17 26.97 -1.33
N PHE A 410 -7.94 26.82 -2.43
CA PHE A 410 -8.30 25.52 -3.01
C PHE A 410 -7.63 25.27 -4.38
N LYS A 411 -6.85 24.19 -4.48
CA LYS A 411 -6.15 23.80 -5.71
C LYS A 411 -6.75 22.56 -6.39
N VAL A 412 -7.21 22.71 -7.63
CA VAL A 412 -7.46 21.56 -8.53
C VAL A 412 -6.11 21.02 -9.05
N ILE A 413 -5.93 19.70 -9.01
CA ILE A 413 -4.81 18.99 -9.62
C ILE A 413 -5.34 18.31 -10.89
N TYR A 414 -4.86 18.76 -12.04
CA TYR A 414 -5.27 18.24 -13.33
C TYR A 414 -4.53 16.92 -13.62
N GLY A 415 -5.26 15.84 -13.85
CA GLY A 415 -4.70 14.53 -14.12
C GLY A 415 -5.55 13.64 -15.03
N CYS A 416 -5.14 12.38 -15.17
CA CYS A 416 -5.80 11.36 -15.99
C CYS A 416 -5.41 9.98 -15.44
N GLU A 417 -6.36 9.04 -15.37
CA GLU A 417 -6.02 7.62 -15.20
C GLU A 417 -5.80 7.01 -16.59
N GLY A 418 -4.54 6.80 -16.94
CA GLY A 418 -4.13 6.25 -18.24
C GLY A 418 -4.17 4.72 -18.27
N TYR A 419 -4.18 4.17 -19.49
CA TYR A 419 -4.02 2.73 -19.73
C TYR A 419 -2.60 2.44 -20.22
N LEU A 420 -1.66 2.29 -19.27
CA LEU A 420 -0.24 2.02 -19.54
C LEU A 420 -0.05 0.67 -20.23
N VAL A 421 0.74 0.65 -21.29
CA VAL A 421 1.22 -0.57 -21.96
C VAL A 421 2.73 -0.62 -21.84
N ASP A 422 3.26 -1.72 -21.30
CA ASP A 422 4.70 -1.94 -21.23
C ASP A 422 5.26 -2.39 -22.58
N ASP A 423 5.77 -1.42 -23.34
CA ASP A 423 6.49 -1.62 -24.60
C ASP A 423 8.01 -1.45 -24.45
N MET A 424 8.48 -1.02 -23.26
CA MET A 424 9.89 -0.79 -22.91
C MET A 424 10.67 -2.08 -22.65
N VAL A 425 10.48 -3.08 -23.51
CA VAL A 425 11.34 -4.26 -23.58
C VAL A 425 12.63 -3.83 -24.31
N SER A 426 13.52 -3.14 -23.60
CA SER A 426 14.90 -2.97 -24.04
C SER A 426 15.58 -4.34 -23.98
N LEU A 427 16.00 -4.87 -25.13
CA LEU A 427 16.79 -6.10 -25.16
C LEU A 427 18.23 -5.82 -24.72
N VAL A 428 18.71 -4.60 -24.96
CA VAL A 428 20.09 -4.17 -24.72
C VAL A 428 20.13 -2.73 -24.16
N LYS A 429 20.71 -2.55 -22.96
CA LYS A 429 21.19 -1.26 -22.44
C LYS A 429 22.55 -0.95 -23.07
N GLY A 430 22.83 0.30 -23.42
CA GLY A 430 24.05 0.69 -24.13
C GLY A 430 24.31 -0.09 -25.44
N PRO A 431 23.37 -0.17 -26.40
CA PRO A 431 23.52 -0.94 -27.62
C PRO A 431 24.71 -0.45 -28.47
N THR A 432 25.42 -1.37 -29.12
CA THR A 432 26.60 -1.08 -29.93
C THR A 432 26.63 -1.91 -31.22
N GLU A 433 27.40 -1.47 -32.20
CA GLU A 433 27.68 -2.23 -33.44
C GLU A 433 28.65 -3.41 -33.26
N ARG A 434 28.86 -3.87 -32.03
CA ARG A 434 29.62 -5.10 -31.77
C ARG A 434 28.84 -6.33 -32.20
N ASP A 435 29.58 -7.34 -32.64
CA ASP A 435 29.01 -8.57 -33.17
C ASP A 435 28.44 -9.41 -32.04
N THR A 436 27.23 -9.95 -32.21
CA THR A 436 26.56 -10.81 -31.22
C THR A 436 27.29 -12.14 -31.01
N SER A 437 28.29 -12.45 -31.84
CA SER A 437 29.18 -13.61 -31.69
C SER A 437 30.42 -13.36 -30.84
N ASP A 438 30.74 -12.10 -30.51
CA ASP A 438 31.87 -11.69 -29.66
C ASP A 438 31.87 -12.37 -28.27
N PRO A 439 33.01 -12.36 -27.55
CA PRO A 439 33.08 -12.72 -26.13
C PRO A 439 32.07 -11.93 -25.28
N VAL A 440 31.35 -12.65 -24.41
CA VAL A 440 30.43 -12.04 -23.44
C VAL A 440 30.72 -12.52 -22.02
N VAL A 441 30.25 -11.75 -21.05
CA VAL A 441 30.28 -12.08 -19.63
C VAL A 441 28.86 -12.22 -19.11
N ILE A 442 28.45 -13.45 -18.84
CA ILE A 442 27.17 -13.74 -18.17
C ILE A 442 27.39 -13.51 -16.69
N PHE A 443 26.68 -12.58 -16.05
CA PHE A 443 26.80 -12.33 -14.61
C PHE A 443 25.45 -12.45 -13.90
N GLN A 444 25.51 -12.75 -12.60
CA GLN A 444 24.38 -12.83 -11.68
C GLN A 444 24.80 -12.34 -10.28
N THR A 445 23.84 -11.83 -9.52
CA THR A 445 24.04 -11.22 -8.21
C THR A 445 23.07 -11.75 -7.16
N VAL A 446 23.49 -11.81 -5.90
CA VAL A 446 22.63 -12.04 -4.73
C VAL A 446 22.68 -10.81 -3.84
N THR A 447 21.52 -10.33 -3.42
CA THR A 447 21.37 -9.04 -2.73
C THR A 447 20.49 -9.19 -1.48
N THR A 448 20.69 -8.34 -0.45
CA THR A 448 19.88 -8.41 0.79
C THR A 448 18.42 -7.98 0.62
N GLY A 449 18.04 -7.54 -0.57
CA GLY A 449 16.69 -7.15 -0.96
C GLY A 449 16.66 -6.45 -2.33
N PRO A 450 15.54 -5.82 -2.71
CA PRO A 450 15.28 -5.42 -4.10
C PRO A 450 15.81 -4.04 -4.52
N SER A 451 16.27 -3.19 -3.59
CA SER A 451 16.69 -1.81 -3.90
C SER A 451 18.19 -1.60 -3.69
N ALA A 452 18.94 -1.34 -4.77
CA ALA A 452 20.39 -1.11 -4.74
C ALA A 452 20.83 0.05 -3.81
N ALA A 453 20.00 1.10 -3.70
CA ALA A 453 20.26 2.24 -2.83
C ALA A 453 20.19 1.89 -1.33
N ARG A 454 19.45 0.83 -0.97
CA ARG A 454 19.11 0.50 0.43
C ARG A 454 19.63 -0.85 0.92
N HIS A 455 19.80 -1.78 0.00
CA HIS A 455 20.25 -3.15 0.23
C HIS A 455 21.67 -3.32 -0.27
N ASP A 456 22.27 -4.45 0.07
CA ASP A 456 23.67 -4.75 -0.21
C ASP A 456 23.79 -5.83 -1.28
N LEU A 457 24.84 -5.72 -2.10
CA LEU A 457 25.33 -6.80 -2.92
C LEU A 457 26.16 -7.76 -2.05
N VAL A 458 25.83 -9.05 -2.04
CA VAL A 458 26.39 -10.05 -1.11
C VAL A 458 27.12 -11.17 -1.84
N GLU A 459 26.69 -11.52 -3.05
CA GLU A 459 27.39 -12.46 -3.93
C GLU A 459 27.34 -11.92 -5.36
N ILE A 460 28.44 -12.09 -6.09
CA ILE A 460 28.48 -11.89 -7.53
C ILE A 460 29.18 -13.09 -8.18
N SER A 461 28.60 -13.61 -9.25
CA SER A 461 29.20 -14.64 -10.09
C SER A 461 29.15 -14.21 -11.56
N ALA A 462 30.18 -14.57 -12.31
CA ALA A 462 30.35 -14.22 -13.71
C ALA A 462 31.02 -15.36 -14.49
N GLN A 463 30.65 -15.51 -15.76
CA GLN A 463 31.09 -16.59 -16.64
C GLN A 463 31.39 -16.03 -18.04
N LYS A 464 32.62 -16.21 -18.52
CA LYS A 464 33.00 -15.80 -19.88
C LYS A 464 32.60 -16.86 -20.90
N ILE A 465 31.94 -16.45 -21.97
CA ILE A 465 31.61 -17.31 -23.11
C ILE A 465 32.32 -16.79 -24.36
N GLU A 466 33.22 -17.60 -24.91
CA GLU A 466 33.96 -17.31 -26.13
C GLU A 466 33.73 -18.42 -27.16
N LYS A 467 33.42 -18.05 -28.40
CA LYS A 467 33.18 -19.00 -29.51
C LYS A 467 32.18 -20.11 -29.14
N GLY A 468 31.20 -19.81 -28.29
CA GLY A 468 30.18 -20.75 -27.81
C GLY A 468 30.60 -21.67 -26.64
N ASN A 469 31.79 -21.49 -26.08
CA ASN A 469 32.31 -22.30 -24.97
C ASN A 469 32.51 -21.45 -23.70
N LEU A 470 32.28 -22.04 -22.54
CA LEU A 470 32.59 -21.46 -21.24
C LEU A 470 34.11 -21.51 -21.01
N THR A 471 34.79 -20.36 -20.99
CA THR A 471 36.26 -20.27 -20.89
C THR A 471 36.75 -20.00 -19.46
N GLU A 472 36.11 -19.07 -18.76
CA GLU A 472 36.49 -18.66 -17.41
C GLU A 472 35.29 -18.49 -16.49
N ARG A 473 35.52 -18.59 -15.18
CA ARG A 473 34.53 -18.38 -14.12
C ARG A 473 35.10 -17.46 -13.05
N PHE A 474 34.24 -16.61 -12.50
CA PHE A 474 34.51 -15.76 -11.35
C PHE A 474 33.32 -15.87 -10.40
N THR A 475 33.58 -16.13 -9.11
CA THR A 475 32.56 -16.07 -8.06
C THR A 475 33.20 -15.48 -6.82
N THR A 476 32.53 -14.55 -6.16
CA THR A 476 32.94 -14.04 -4.85
C THR A 476 31.73 -13.69 -4.01
N LEU A 477 31.77 -14.07 -2.73
CA LEU A 477 31.01 -13.37 -1.70
C LEU A 477 31.61 -11.98 -1.50
N ILE A 478 30.82 -11.08 -0.93
CA ILE A 478 31.18 -9.69 -0.63
C ILE A 478 30.81 -9.40 0.81
N ASN A 479 31.70 -8.73 1.53
CA ASN A 479 31.44 -8.21 2.87
C ASN A 479 30.66 -6.89 2.78
N PRO A 480 29.38 -6.82 3.20
CA PRO A 480 28.59 -5.59 3.16
C PRO A 480 28.93 -4.60 4.29
N GLY A 481 29.82 -4.98 5.23
CA GLY A 481 30.20 -4.14 6.38
C GLY A 481 29.10 -3.97 7.43
N ARG A 482 28.02 -4.76 7.36
CA ARG A 482 26.89 -4.76 8.30
C ARG A 482 26.19 -6.12 8.33
N PRO A 483 25.58 -6.51 9.46
CA PRO A 483 24.90 -7.79 9.58
C PRO A 483 23.80 -8.02 8.54
N LEU A 484 23.71 -9.26 8.06
CA LEU A 484 22.70 -9.70 7.10
C LEU A 484 21.31 -9.86 7.75
N PRO A 485 20.21 -9.58 7.03
CA PRO A 485 18.87 -9.89 7.50
C PRO A 485 18.66 -11.40 7.71
N PHE A 486 17.89 -11.77 8.74
CA PHE A 486 17.57 -13.18 9.02
C PHE A 486 16.79 -13.85 7.87
N ALA A 487 15.81 -13.16 7.27
CA ALA A 487 15.04 -13.69 6.14
C ALA A 487 15.95 -14.03 4.95
N PHE A 488 16.85 -13.12 4.58
CA PHE A 488 17.87 -13.32 3.56
C PHE A 488 18.76 -14.54 3.87
N THR A 489 19.23 -14.67 5.11
CA THR A 489 20.08 -15.79 5.56
C THR A 489 19.33 -17.13 5.47
N ARG A 490 18.05 -17.15 5.89
CA ARG A 490 17.17 -18.33 5.82
C ARG A 490 16.96 -18.79 4.38
N GLU A 491 16.81 -17.86 3.44
CA GLU A 491 16.54 -18.13 2.02
C GLU A 491 17.81 -18.54 1.27
N THR A 492 18.85 -17.71 1.28
CA THR A 492 20.08 -17.93 0.48
C THR A 492 21.10 -18.89 1.11
N LYS A 493 20.95 -19.19 2.40
CA LYS A 493 21.94 -19.88 3.25
C LYS A 493 23.28 -19.14 3.43
N ILE A 494 23.44 -17.94 2.87
CA ILE A 494 24.59 -17.07 3.11
C ILE A 494 24.40 -16.39 4.47
N ASN A 495 25.38 -16.53 5.36
CA ASN A 495 25.35 -15.99 6.72
C ASN A 495 26.53 -15.04 7.00
N ASP A 496 26.45 -14.32 8.13
CA ASP A 496 27.45 -13.33 8.51
C ASP A 496 28.88 -13.89 8.64
N ASP A 497 29.07 -15.14 9.07
CA ASP A 497 30.41 -15.74 9.23
C ASP A 497 31.09 -16.07 7.90
N MET A 498 30.29 -16.19 6.83
CA MET A 498 30.77 -16.33 5.46
C MET A 498 31.18 -14.97 4.88
N VAL A 499 30.33 -13.94 5.03
CA VAL A 499 30.56 -12.62 4.41
C VAL A 499 31.54 -11.74 5.18
N SER A 500 31.64 -11.88 6.51
CA SER A 500 32.62 -11.15 7.32
C SER A 500 34.08 -11.47 6.97
N LYS A 501 34.32 -12.64 6.35
CA LYS A 501 35.64 -13.10 5.85
C LYS A 501 35.81 -12.90 4.35
N ALA A 502 34.77 -12.43 3.66
CA ALA A 502 34.81 -12.14 2.23
C ALA A 502 35.53 -10.81 1.97
N PRO A 503 36.00 -10.58 0.73
CA PRO A 503 36.53 -9.28 0.32
C PRO A 503 35.53 -8.14 0.55
N ASP A 504 36.02 -6.94 0.80
CA ASP A 504 35.18 -5.75 0.82
C ASP A 504 34.62 -5.42 -0.58
N ILE A 505 33.66 -4.49 -0.60
CA ILE A 505 32.96 -4.10 -1.83
C ILE A 505 33.93 -3.59 -2.91
N ARG A 506 34.98 -2.86 -2.52
CA ARG A 506 35.99 -2.33 -3.44
C ARG A 506 36.81 -3.45 -4.07
N SER A 507 37.40 -4.32 -3.25
CA SER A 507 38.22 -5.46 -3.72
C SER A 507 37.41 -6.42 -4.59
N ALA A 508 36.11 -6.61 -4.28
CA ALA A 508 35.21 -7.43 -5.09
C ALA A 508 34.90 -6.78 -6.44
N MET A 509 34.61 -5.47 -6.47
CA MET A 509 34.30 -4.74 -7.71
C MET A 509 35.54 -4.54 -8.60
N GLU A 510 36.72 -4.24 -8.05
CA GLU A 510 37.98 -4.19 -8.81
C GLU A 510 38.24 -5.52 -9.53
N ARG A 511 38.06 -6.65 -8.84
CA ARG A 511 38.19 -8.00 -9.43
C ARG A 511 37.11 -8.30 -10.47
N PHE A 512 35.86 -7.90 -10.24
CA PHE A 512 34.77 -8.10 -11.21
C PHE A 512 34.97 -7.26 -12.48
N LEU A 513 35.31 -5.98 -12.35
CA LEU A 513 35.57 -5.08 -13.48
C LEU A 513 36.79 -5.54 -14.28
N ALA A 514 37.86 -5.99 -13.63
CA ALA A 514 39.02 -6.59 -14.31
C ALA A 514 38.67 -7.92 -15.02
N PHE A 515 37.79 -8.74 -14.46
CA PHE A 515 37.29 -9.95 -15.11
C PHE A 515 36.41 -9.63 -16.33
N ALA A 516 35.54 -8.62 -16.20
CA ALA A 516 34.62 -8.20 -17.26
C ALA A 516 35.31 -7.46 -18.41
N GLY A 517 36.32 -6.64 -18.09
CA GLY A 517 36.96 -5.73 -19.03
C GLY A 517 35.93 -4.87 -19.75
N ASP A 518 36.04 -4.79 -21.07
CA ASP A 518 35.11 -4.08 -21.94
C ASP A 518 34.03 -4.99 -22.54
N MET A 519 33.96 -6.28 -22.19
CA MET A 519 33.07 -7.25 -22.82
C MET A 519 31.59 -6.89 -22.63
N THR A 520 30.74 -7.33 -23.56
CA THR A 520 29.28 -7.21 -23.40
C THR A 520 28.83 -8.04 -22.21
N LEU A 521 28.09 -7.41 -21.30
CA LEU A 521 27.52 -8.07 -20.14
C LEU A 521 26.15 -8.68 -20.49
N VAL A 522 25.80 -9.79 -19.85
CA VAL A 522 24.52 -10.49 -20.06
C VAL A 522 23.99 -10.97 -18.72
N SER A 523 22.69 -10.83 -18.48
CA SER A 523 22.07 -11.16 -17.20
C SER A 523 20.61 -11.62 -17.37
N TYR A 524 20.09 -12.38 -16.38
CA TYR A 524 18.67 -12.71 -16.27
C TYR A 524 17.78 -11.49 -15.94
N ASP A 525 18.35 -10.47 -15.30
CA ASP A 525 17.67 -9.25 -14.91
C ASP A 525 18.64 -8.07 -15.05
N ALA A 526 18.91 -7.71 -16.30
CA ALA A 526 20.06 -6.87 -16.64
C ALA A 526 20.05 -5.51 -15.94
N GLU A 527 18.87 -4.89 -15.84
CA GLU A 527 18.67 -3.60 -15.20
C GLU A 527 18.89 -3.64 -13.69
N ASN A 528 18.28 -4.59 -12.98
CA ASN A 528 18.39 -4.66 -11.52
C ASN A 528 19.80 -5.08 -11.10
N GLU A 529 20.37 -6.10 -11.76
CA GLU A 529 21.71 -6.57 -11.41
C GLU A 529 22.79 -5.54 -11.78
N ALA A 530 22.65 -4.83 -12.91
CA ALA A 530 23.52 -3.70 -13.21
C ALA A 530 23.40 -2.59 -12.16
N ALA A 531 22.19 -2.23 -11.71
CA ALA A 531 22.01 -1.17 -10.71
C ALA A 531 22.70 -1.50 -9.36
N PHE A 532 22.70 -2.76 -8.94
CA PHE A 532 23.43 -3.19 -7.74
C PHE A 532 24.95 -3.13 -7.91
N VAL A 533 25.48 -3.50 -9.08
CA VAL A 533 26.91 -3.44 -9.37
C VAL A 533 27.37 -1.99 -9.57
N GLU A 534 26.59 -1.17 -10.28
CA GLU A 534 26.85 0.26 -10.51
C GLU A 534 26.90 1.04 -9.19
N GLU A 535 25.94 0.80 -8.27
CA GLU A 535 25.95 1.39 -6.92
C GLU A 535 27.10 0.86 -6.05
N ALA A 536 27.50 -0.41 -6.21
CA ALA A 536 28.67 -0.98 -5.52
C ALA A 536 30.00 -0.38 -6.00
N VAL A 537 30.13 -0.19 -7.32
CA VAL A 537 31.25 0.48 -8.00
C VAL A 537 31.32 1.95 -7.57
N ARG A 538 30.18 2.66 -7.52
CA ARG A 538 30.08 4.04 -7.03
C ARG A 538 30.46 4.16 -5.54
N LYS A 539 30.05 3.21 -4.69
CA LYS A 539 30.45 3.13 -3.27
C LYS A 539 31.94 2.83 -3.06
N ALA A 540 32.62 2.31 -4.08
CA ALA A 540 34.04 1.94 -4.05
C ALA A 540 34.97 3.02 -4.66
N ASP A 541 34.43 4.17 -5.10
CA ASP A 541 35.12 5.20 -5.89
C ASP A 541 35.76 4.65 -7.18
N LEU A 542 35.07 3.70 -7.82
CA LEU A 542 35.44 3.08 -9.10
C LEU A 542 34.57 3.62 -10.25
N THR A 543 34.99 3.41 -11.50
CA THR A 543 34.20 3.80 -12.69
C THR A 543 33.44 2.59 -13.24
N TRP A 544 32.14 2.77 -13.48
CA TRP A 544 31.27 1.75 -14.09
C TRP A 544 31.39 1.73 -15.61
N ASP A 545 31.31 2.91 -16.23
CA ASP A 545 31.46 3.10 -17.67
C ASP A 545 32.83 2.62 -18.17
N ILE A 546 32.88 2.28 -19.46
CA ILE A 546 34.14 2.00 -20.16
C ILE A 546 34.79 3.35 -20.46
N VAL A 547 36.02 3.53 -19.99
CA VAL A 547 36.81 4.76 -20.20
C VAL A 547 37.98 4.43 -21.11
N SER A 548 38.14 5.19 -22.19
CA SER A 548 39.27 5.09 -23.11
C SER A 548 39.95 6.45 -23.26
N GLU A 549 41.27 6.45 -23.39
CA GLU A 549 42.02 7.65 -23.78
C GLU A 549 41.86 7.91 -25.28
N ASN A 550 41.62 9.17 -25.62
CA ASN A 550 41.54 9.64 -27.00
C ASN A 550 42.93 10.01 -27.53
N GLU A 551 43.08 10.05 -28.85
CA GLU A 551 44.33 10.46 -29.52
C GLU A 551 44.77 11.91 -29.19
N ASP A 552 43.85 12.75 -28.71
CA ASP A 552 44.09 14.13 -28.27
C ASP A 552 44.41 14.29 -26.78
N GLY A 553 44.45 13.19 -26.02
CA GLY A 553 44.64 13.19 -24.56
C GLY A 553 43.39 13.48 -23.74
N GLY A 554 42.21 13.57 -24.38
CA GLY A 554 40.92 13.51 -23.69
C GLY A 554 40.57 12.10 -23.21
N THR A 555 39.54 11.96 -22.38
CA THR A 555 38.96 10.66 -22.01
C THR A 555 37.55 10.55 -22.59
N ASP A 556 37.32 9.58 -23.48
CA ASP A 556 35.96 9.19 -23.85
C ASP A 556 35.37 8.25 -22.78
N ARG A 557 34.06 8.37 -22.56
CA ARG A 557 33.30 7.58 -21.60
C ARG A 557 32.08 6.98 -22.28
N ARG A 558 32.04 5.66 -22.35
CA ARG A 558 30.95 4.92 -22.98
C ARG A 558 30.25 4.02 -21.98
N GLU A 559 28.92 4.08 -21.98
CA GLU A 559 28.07 3.15 -21.26
C GLU A 559 28.40 1.67 -21.62
N ARG A 560 28.24 0.77 -20.65
CA ARG A 560 28.39 -0.68 -20.87
C ARG A 560 27.20 -1.24 -21.66
N THR A 561 27.49 -2.07 -22.66
CA THR A 561 26.48 -2.90 -23.33
C THR A 561 26.04 -4.03 -22.39
N ILE A 562 24.75 -4.08 -22.03
CA ILE A 562 24.17 -5.10 -21.13
C ILE A 562 22.90 -5.70 -21.74
N VAL A 563 22.85 -7.01 -21.88
CA VAL A 563 21.76 -7.74 -22.54
C VAL A 563 20.86 -8.47 -21.53
N ASP A 564 19.54 -8.30 -21.68
CA ASP A 564 18.52 -8.93 -20.82
C ASP A 564 18.00 -10.25 -21.42
N ILE A 565 18.35 -11.38 -20.79
CA ILE A 565 18.01 -12.73 -21.26
C ILE A 565 16.50 -12.93 -21.45
N PRO A 566 15.62 -12.60 -20.48
CA PRO A 566 14.17 -12.74 -20.66
C PRO A 566 13.62 -11.89 -21.82
N SER A 567 14.15 -10.68 -22.02
CA SER A 567 13.77 -9.82 -23.16
C SER A 567 14.12 -10.45 -24.50
N CYS A 568 15.36 -10.92 -24.65
CA CYS A 568 15.79 -11.65 -25.85
C CYS A 568 14.94 -12.90 -26.10
N VAL A 569 14.64 -13.70 -25.07
CA VAL A 569 13.79 -14.90 -25.20
C VAL A 569 12.35 -14.54 -25.57
N ARG A 570 11.77 -13.49 -24.98
CA ARG A 570 10.41 -13.01 -25.33
C ARG A 570 10.29 -12.60 -26.80
N TYR A 571 11.37 -12.08 -27.39
CA TYR A 571 11.43 -11.66 -28.78
C TYR A 571 11.75 -12.83 -29.73
N LEU A 572 12.88 -13.51 -29.51
CA LEU A 572 13.43 -14.53 -30.41
C LEU A 572 12.71 -15.88 -30.31
N MET A 573 12.10 -16.17 -29.16
CA MET A 573 11.54 -17.48 -28.80
C MET A 573 10.16 -17.33 -28.12
N PRO A 574 9.15 -16.73 -28.78
CA PRO A 574 7.88 -16.31 -28.15
C PRO A 574 6.99 -17.45 -27.62
N HIS A 575 7.34 -18.70 -27.91
CA HIS A 575 6.70 -19.91 -27.39
C HIS A 575 7.20 -20.31 -25.98
N VAL A 576 8.28 -19.69 -25.49
CA VAL A 576 8.86 -19.96 -24.17
C VAL A 576 8.01 -19.32 -23.07
N SER A 577 7.93 -19.98 -21.91
CA SER A 577 6.98 -19.60 -20.85
C SER A 577 7.36 -18.29 -20.16
N ARG A 578 6.35 -17.44 -19.91
CA ARG A 578 6.48 -16.23 -19.07
C ARG A 578 6.16 -16.60 -17.62
N GLY A 579 7.09 -16.39 -16.70
CA GLY A 579 6.90 -16.76 -15.28
C GLY A 579 8.17 -16.63 -14.44
N THR A 580 8.19 -17.30 -13.29
CA THR A 580 9.33 -17.36 -12.36
C THR A 580 10.59 -17.93 -13.04
N PHE A 581 11.75 -17.66 -12.43
CA PHE A 581 13.05 -18.19 -12.89
C PHE A 581 13.02 -19.71 -13.12
N GLU A 582 12.35 -20.50 -12.26
CA GLU A 582 12.29 -21.95 -12.44
C GLU A 582 11.39 -22.35 -13.62
N LYS A 583 10.26 -21.64 -13.83
CA LYS A 583 9.38 -21.85 -15.00
C LYS A 583 10.12 -21.50 -16.29
N PHE A 584 10.89 -20.42 -16.29
CA PHE A 584 11.77 -20.03 -17.39
C PHE A 584 12.79 -21.13 -17.69
N CYS A 585 13.62 -21.53 -16.71
CA CYS A 585 14.63 -22.58 -16.89
C CYS A 585 14.01 -23.91 -17.36
N LYS A 586 12.90 -24.34 -16.74
CA LYS A 586 12.17 -25.55 -17.14
C LYS A 586 11.68 -25.49 -18.59
N SER A 587 11.20 -24.34 -19.05
CA SER A 587 10.74 -24.18 -20.44
C SER A 587 11.86 -24.20 -21.48
N LEU A 588 13.08 -23.78 -21.10
CA LEU A 588 14.30 -23.91 -21.92
C LEU A 588 15.06 -25.24 -21.70
N LYS A 589 14.52 -26.15 -20.87
CA LYS A 589 15.13 -27.43 -20.45
C LYS A 589 16.50 -27.28 -19.75
N ILE A 590 16.69 -26.16 -19.05
CA ILE A 590 17.90 -25.83 -18.29
C ILE A 590 17.72 -26.29 -16.83
N GLN A 591 18.77 -26.87 -16.25
CA GLN A 591 18.82 -27.24 -14.84
C GLN A 591 19.49 -26.12 -14.02
N CYS A 592 18.92 -25.82 -12.85
CA CYS A 592 19.49 -24.97 -11.82
C CYS A 592 19.18 -25.64 -10.48
N GLN A 593 20.19 -25.94 -9.65
CA GLN A 593 19.99 -26.69 -8.40
C GLN A 593 19.65 -25.76 -7.23
N THR A 594 20.31 -24.60 -7.17
CA THR A 594 20.22 -23.63 -6.07
C THR A 594 19.91 -22.23 -6.63
N PRO A 595 18.67 -21.93 -7.07
CA PRO A 595 18.31 -20.63 -7.66
C PRO A 595 18.63 -19.41 -6.79
N GLU A 596 18.79 -19.60 -5.49
CA GLU A 596 19.10 -18.57 -4.51
C GLU A 596 20.56 -18.10 -4.56
N ARG A 597 21.45 -18.83 -5.27
CA ARG A 597 22.88 -18.54 -5.40
C ARG A 597 23.23 -17.92 -6.75
N ALA A 598 24.22 -17.03 -6.77
CA ALA A 598 24.64 -16.35 -7.99
C ALA A 598 25.27 -17.33 -9.00
N GLU A 599 26.10 -18.27 -8.52
CA GLU A 599 26.87 -19.20 -9.37
C GLU A 599 25.98 -20.14 -10.18
N ASP A 600 25.04 -20.83 -9.53
CA ASP A 600 24.07 -21.72 -10.17
C ASP A 600 23.20 -20.97 -11.19
N ARG A 601 22.76 -19.75 -10.86
CA ARG A 601 22.02 -18.90 -11.81
C ARG A 601 22.89 -18.49 -13.00
N ALA A 602 24.15 -18.08 -12.78
CA ALA A 602 25.04 -17.70 -13.86
C ALA A 602 25.30 -18.89 -14.81
N GLN A 603 25.43 -20.09 -14.25
CA GLN A 603 25.57 -21.32 -15.05
C GLN A 603 24.29 -21.62 -15.84
N ALA A 604 23.10 -21.51 -15.25
CA ALA A 604 21.84 -21.66 -15.97
C ALA A 604 21.71 -20.63 -17.10
N MET A 605 22.09 -19.37 -16.85
CA MET A 605 22.03 -18.30 -17.84
C MET A 605 23.05 -18.44 -18.97
N ALA A 606 24.22 -19.03 -18.71
CA ALA A 606 25.17 -19.39 -19.76
C ALA A 606 24.54 -20.36 -20.79
N HIS A 607 23.77 -21.35 -20.34
CA HIS A 607 23.06 -22.27 -21.23
C HIS A 607 21.91 -21.58 -21.99
N ALA A 608 21.20 -20.64 -21.34
CA ALA A 608 20.16 -19.84 -22.01
C ALA A 608 20.77 -18.95 -23.10
N TRP A 609 21.93 -18.33 -22.84
CA TRP A 609 22.61 -17.46 -23.79
C TRP A 609 23.05 -18.19 -25.07
N LEU A 610 23.50 -19.44 -24.98
CA LEU A 610 23.84 -20.24 -26.15
C LEU A 610 22.61 -20.48 -27.05
N GLN A 611 21.45 -20.77 -26.47
CA GLN A 611 20.19 -20.91 -27.24
C GLN A 611 19.75 -19.56 -27.87
N ILE A 612 19.97 -18.45 -27.16
CA ILE A 612 19.70 -17.09 -27.67
C ILE A 612 20.62 -16.76 -28.86
N ARG A 613 21.93 -17.03 -28.77
CA ARG A 613 22.88 -16.86 -29.89
C ARG A 613 22.48 -17.67 -31.12
N ASP A 614 22.06 -18.92 -30.95
CA ASP A 614 21.54 -19.74 -32.04
C ASP A 614 20.26 -19.16 -32.67
N ALA A 615 19.39 -18.54 -31.87
CA ALA A 615 18.18 -17.89 -32.36
C ALA A 615 18.48 -16.57 -33.10
N MET A 616 19.39 -15.73 -32.59
CA MET A 616 19.86 -14.51 -33.28
C MET A 616 20.48 -14.85 -34.63
N LYS A 617 21.35 -15.86 -34.69
CA LYS A 617 21.98 -16.35 -35.92
C LYS A 617 20.95 -16.84 -36.95
N LYS A 618 19.90 -17.55 -36.53
CA LYS A 618 18.80 -18.00 -37.41
C LYS A 618 17.95 -16.85 -37.98
N GLN A 619 17.88 -15.72 -37.27
CA GLN A 619 17.14 -14.53 -37.70
C GLN A 619 18.04 -13.48 -38.39
N ASN A 620 19.31 -13.82 -38.65
CA ASN A 620 20.32 -12.94 -39.21
C ASN A 620 20.40 -11.59 -38.46
N ILE A 621 20.42 -11.66 -37.13
CA ILE A 621 20.69 -10.52 -36.24
C ILE A 621 22.18 -10.53 -35.95
N LEU A 622 22.89 -9.47 -36.34
CA LEU A 622 24.35 -9.47 -36.33
C LEU A 622 24.94 -8.62 -35.20
N THR A 623 24.41 -7.42 -34.95
CA THR A 623 24.91 -6.51 -33.91
C THR A 623 23.93 -6.33 -32.75
N TYR A 624 24.42 -5.83 -31.62
CA TYR A 624 23.55 -5.52 -30.46
C TYR A 624 22.62 -4.32 -30.73
N ALA A 625 23.01 -3.40 -31.62
CA ALA A 625 22.14 -2.35 -32.13
C ALA A 625 20.97 -2.93 -32.95
N ASP A 626 21.25 -3.77 -33.93
CA ASP A 626 20.26 -4.49 -34.76
C ASP A 626 19.30 -5.35 -33.90
N LEU A 627 19.82 -6.04 -32.87
CA LEU A 627 18.99 -6.77 -31.91
C LEU A 627 17.99 -5.87 -31.18
N ASN A 628 18.42 -4.69 -30.74
CA ASN A 628 17.58 -3.76 -29.99
C ASN A 628 16.58 -3.03 -30.90
N GLU A 629 16.98 -2.64 -32.11
CA GLU A 629 16.11 -2.02 -33.11
C GLU A 629 14.97 -2.97 -33.54
N ARG A 630 15.30 -4.20 -33.96
CA ARG A 630 14.25 -5.17 -34.35
C ARG A 630 13.40 -5.67 -33.19
N GLY A 631 13.90 -5.52 -31.96
CA GLY A 631 13.16 -5.80 -30.73
C GLY A 631 12.04 -4.80 -30.44
N MET A 632 12.07 -3.60 -31.03
CA MET A 632 11.07 -2.56 -30.82
C MET A 632 9.65 -3.00 -31.20
N VAL A 633 8.68 -2.57 -30.40
CA VAL A 633 7.30 -3.04 -30.48
C VAL A 633 6.54 -2.23 -31.53
N SER A 634 6.10 -2.88 -32.61
CA SER A 634 5.26 -2.22 -33.63
C SER A 634 3.95 -1.69 -33.05
N GLU A 635 3.38 -0.62 -33.63
CA GLU A 635 2.12 -0.04 -33.13
C GLU A 635 0.99 -1.08 -33.03
N GLU A 636 0.88 -1.98 -34.01
CA GLU A 636 -0.10 -3.07 -33.99
C GLU A 636 0.11 -4.00 -32.78
N ARG A 637 1.36 -4.31 -32.43
CA ARG A 637 1.67 -5.12 -31.26
C ARG A 637 1.36 -4.36 -29.96
N ILE A 638 1.64 -3.05 -29.88
CA ILE A 638 1.25 -2.18 -28.74
C ILE A 638 -0.28 -2.18 -28.55
N ARG A 639 -1.07 -2.07 -29.63
CA ARG A 639 -2.55 -2.17 -29.60
C ARG A 639 -3.05 -3.53 -29.08
N ASN A 640 -2.21 -4.55 -29.02
CA ASN A 640 -2.56 -5.93 -28.61
C ASN A 640 -1.96 -6.38 -27.26
N LEU A 641 -0.99 -5.68 -26.69
CA LEU A 641 -0.39 -6.01 -25.38
C LEU A 641 -1.42 -5.93 -24.22
N PRO A 642 -1.14 -6.53 -23.04
CA PRO A 642 -1.88 -6.17 -21.82
C PRO A 642 -1.66 -4.69 -21.47
N TYR A 643 -2.59 -4.11 -20.72
CA TYR A 643 -2.48 -2.76 -20.19
C TYR A 643 -2.80 -2.75 -18.69
N TYR A 644 -2.30 -1.73 -18.00
CA TYR A 644 -2.49 -1.48 -16.58
C TYR A 644 -2.97 -0.05 -16.35
N HIS A 645 -3.63 0.19 -15.23
CA HIS A 645 -3.98 1.56 -14.84
C HIS A 645 -2.74 2.32 -14.34
N ILE A 646 -2.71 3.63 -14.57
CA ILE A 646 -1.65 4.55 -14.12
C ILE A 646 -2.23 5.93 -13.84
N ILE A 647 -1.86 6.56 -12.73
CA ILE A 647 -2.28 7.93 -12.46
C ILE A 647 -1.21 8.92 -12.95
N LEU A 648 -1.62 9.87 -13.78
CA LEU A 648 -0.79 10.94 -14.33
C LEU A 648 -1.29 12.28 -13.78
N LEU A 649 -0.49 12.97 -12.96
CA LEU A 649 -0.83 14.29 -12.40
C LEU A 649 0.07 15.38 -12.98
N ALA A 650 -0.50 16.46 -13.52
CA ALA A 650 0.26 17.60 -14.02
C ALA A 650 0.79 18.47 -12.86
N LYS A 651 2.12 18.51 -12.71
CA LYS A 651 2.83 19.37 -11.74
C LYS A 651 2.84 20.83 -12.17
N ASN A 652 2.92 21.08 -13.47
CA ASN A 652 3.09 22.39 -14.09
C ASN A 652 2.48 22.43 -15.51
N GLU A 653 2.62 23.56 -16.21
CA GLU A 653 2.11 23.75 -17.58
C GLU A 653 2.73 22.78 -18.60
N THR A 654 4.03 22.44 -18.47
CA THR A 654 4.67 21.41 -19.32
C THR A 654 3.98 20.07 -19.16
N GLY A 655 3.74 19.65 -17.92
CA GLY A 655 3.00 18.43 -17.61
C GLY A 655 1.58 18.43 -18.17
N ARG A 656 0.87 19.58 -18.09
CA ARG A 656 -0.47 19.70 -18.67
C ARG A 656 -0.48 19.52 -20.19
N ARG A 657 0.52 20.08 -20.89
CA ARG A 657 0.69 19.90 -22.35
C ARG A 657 1.07 18.46 -22.70
N ASN A 658 2.04 17.88 -22.00
CA ASN A 658 2.44 16.48 -22.15
C ASN A 658 1.25 15.53 -21.93
N LEU A 659 0.41 15.79 -20.93
CA LEU A 659 -0.80 15.02 -20.67
C LEU A 659 -1.81 15.13 -21.83
N TYR A 660 -1.99 16.31 -22.43
CA TYR A 660 -2.78 16.43 -23.67
C TYR A 660 -2.18 15.62 -24.83
N THR A 661 -0.87 15.67 -25.05
CA THR A 661 -0.19 14.85 -26.08
C THR A 661 -0.41 13.36 -25.86
N LEU A 662 -0.25 12.87 -24.63
CA LEU A 662 -0.46 11.46 -24.26
C LEU A 662 -1.91 11.03 -24.49
N VAL A 663 -2.89 11.87 -24.15
CA VAL A 663 -4.31 11.62 -24.44
C VAL A 663 -4.58 11.61 -25.95
N SER A 664 -3.99 12.51 -26.73
CA SER A 664 -4.13 12.52 -28.20
C SER A 664 -3.52 11.28 -28.86
N GLU A 665 -2.25 10.95 -28.58
CA GLU A 665 -1.56 9.81 -29.19
C GLU A 665 -2.24 8.47 -28.83
N SER A 666 -2.71 8.33 -27.59
CA SER A 666 -3.40 7.13 -27.12
C SER A 666 -4.77 6.91 -27.78
N HIS A 667 -5.45 7.98 -28.21
CA HIS A 667 -6.70 7.92 -28.98
C HIS A 667 -6.48 7.79 -30.50
N LEU A 668 -5.42 8.39 -31.04
CA LEU A 668 -5.17 8.43 -32.49
C LEU A 668 -4.39 7.22 -33.00
N ARG A 669 -3.29 6.87 -32.34
CA ARG A 669 -2.36 5.82 -32.82
C ARG A 669 -2.52 4.52 -32.06
N TYR A 670 -2.65 4.55 -30.74
CA TYR A 670 -2.57 3.34 -29.91
C TYR A 670 -3.93 2.80 -29.45
N PHE A 671 -5.03 3.38 -29.94
CA PHE A 671 -6.39 2.95 -29.60
C PHE A 671 -6.72 1.55 -30.15
N LYS A 672 -7.59 0.82 -29.41
CA LYS A 672 -8.22 -0.42 -29.88
C LYS A 672 -9.60 -0.66 -29.24
N LYS A 673 -9.65 -0.55 -27.91
CA LYS A 673 -10.85 -0.63 -27.05
C LYS A 673 -10.78 0.36 -25.89
N ARG A 674 -9.56 0.61 -25.40
CA ARG A 674 -9.19 1.68 -24.50
C ARG A 674 -8.05 2.50 -25.15
N PRO A 675 -7.90 3.79 -24.85
CA PRO A 675 -6.79 4.62 -25.32
C PRO A 675 -5.51 4.25 -24.58
N ARG A 676 -4.58 3.56 -25.24
CA ARG A 676 -3.38 2.99 -24.60
C ARG A 676 -2.20 3.95 -24.66
N ILE A 677 -1.45 4.04 -23.58
CA ILE A 677 -0.23 4.85 -23.49
C ILE A 677 0.98 3.90 -23.44
N PRO A 678 1.84 3.86 -24.46
CA PRO A 678 3.11 3.13 -24.38
C PRO A 678 4.00 3.73 -23.28
N ARG A 679 4.72 2.89 -22.52
CA ARG A 679 5.68 3.35 -21.50
C ARG A 679 6.80 4.19 -22.13
N SER A 680 7.24 3.86 -23.35
CA SER A 680 8.24 4.64 -24.09
C SER A 680 7.78 6.10 -24.32
N LEU A 681 6.59 6.28 -24.89
CA LEU A 681 5.96 7.58 -25.12
C LEU A 681 5.73 8.36 -23.80
N LEU A 682 5.31 7.66 -22.74
CA LEU A 682 5.18 8.28 -21.43
C LEU A 682 6.52 8.74 -20.85
N MET A 683 7.62 8.04 -21.14
CA MET A 683 8.96 8.48 -20.74
C MET A 683 9.44 9.72 -21.52
N GLU A 684 9.16 9.79 -22.82
CA GLU A 684 9.42 10.99 -23.65
C GLU A 684 8.67 12.22 -23.11
N HIS A 685 7.41 12.03 -22.70
CA HIS A 685 6.54 13.09 -22.16
C HIS A 685 6.47 13.13 -20.62
N ARG A 686 7.46 12.56 -19.91
CA ARG A 686 7.43 12.47 -18.44
C ARG A 686 7.62 13.83 -17.75
N ASP A 687 8.31 14.79 -18.38
CA ASP A 687 8.58 16.07 -17.72
C ASP A 687 7.28 16.80 -17.34
N GLY A 688 7.30 17.41 -16.15
CA GLY A 688 6.14 18.07 -15.56
C GLY A 688 5.03 17.14 -15.07
N LEU A 689 5.16 15.82 -15.17
CA LEU A 689 4.20 14.85 -14.60
C LEU A 689 4.66 14.33 -13.23
N VAL A 690 3.70 13.84 -12.46
CA VAL A 690 3.89 13.01 -11.27
C VAL A 690 3.06 11.74 -11.45
N ILE A 691 3.70 10.58 -11.30
CA ILE A 691 3.18 9.29 -11.75
C ILE A 691 2.87 8.37 -10.55
N GLY A 692 1.61 7.94 -10.43
CA GLY A 692 1.09 7.09 -9.35
C GLY A 692 0.79 5.66 -9.78
N SER A 693 0.95 4.70 -8.86
CA SER A 693 0.78 3.26 -9.15
C SER A 693 -0.67 2.78 -9.33
N ALA A 694 -1.64 3.69 -9.22
CA ALA A 694 -3.08 3.48 -9.43
C ALA A 694 -3.74 2.40 -8.51
N CYS A 695 -4.92 1.93 -8.92
CA CYS A 695 -5.78 1.01 -8.19
C CYS A 695 -5.34 -0.46 -8.32
N SER A 696 -6.22 -1.41 -8.04
CA SER A 696 -5.95 -2.84 -8.18
C SER A 696 -5.75 -3.33 -9.62
N ALA A 697 -6.20 -2.55 -10.61
CA ALA A 697 -5.87 -2.72 -12.03
C ALA A 697 -4.49 -2.12 -12.40
N GLY A 698 -3.80 -1.48 -11.45
CA GLY A 698 -2.45 -0.96 -11.60
C GLY A 698 -1.38 -2.06 -11.64
N GLU A 699 -0.26 -1.76 -12.31
CA GLU A 699 0.82 -2.71 -12.58
C GLU A 699 1.42 -3.31 -11.29
N LEU A 700 1.66 -2.46 -10.28
CA LEU A 700 2.24 -2.87 -9.01
C LEU A 700 1.32 -3.81 -8.22
N TYR A 701 0.02 -3.48 -8.14
CA TYR A 701 -0.94 -4.32 -7.43
C TYR A 701 -1.06 -5.69 -8.11
N HIS A 702 -1.13 -5.70 -9.45
CA HIS A 702 -1.09 -6.94 -10.22
C HIS A 702 0.20 -7.73 -10.04
N ALA A 703 1.37 -7.09 -9.94
CA ALA A 703 2.64 -7.79 -9.72
C ALA A 703 2.70 -8.46 -8.34
N ILE A 704 2.22 -7.78 -7.29
CA ILE A 704 2.12 -8.35 -5.94
C ILE A 704 1.10 -9.50 -5.90
N LEU A 705 -0.07 -9.32 -6.53
CA LEU A 705 -1.15 -10.32 -6.57
C LEU A 705 -0.79 -11.59 -7.35
N ASN A 706 0.09 -11.47 -8.36
CA ASN A 706 0.60 -12.61 -9.13
C ASN A 706 1.92 -13.18 -8.58
N GLU A 707 2.33 -12.77 -7.37
CA GLU A 707 3.58 -13.19 -6.71
C GLU A 707 4.80 -13.09 -7.63
N LYS A 708 4.94 -11.95 -8.33
CA LYS A 708 6.08 -11.72 -9.21
C LYS A 708 7.40 -11.67 -8.43
N PRO A 709 8.53 -12.06 -9.05
CA PRO A 709 9.85 -11.99 -8.42
C PRO A 709 10.13 -10.59 -7.86
N THR A 710 10.81 -10.52 -6.72
CA THR A 710 11.06 -9.26 -6.01
C THR A 710 11.81 -8.23 -6.87
N SER A 711 12.64 -8.67 -7.82
CA SER A 711 13.33 -7.79 -8.78
C SER A 711 12.41 -7.24 -9.87
N GLU A 712 11.41 -8.00 -10.33
CA GLU A 712 10.37 -7.50 -11.24
C GLU A 712 9.52 -6.41 -10.52
N ILE A 713 9.15 -6.68 -9.25
CA ILE A 713 8.47 -5.69 -8.40
C ILE A 713 9.34 -4.46 -8.17
N ALA A 714 10.67 -4.61 -8.04
CA ALA A 714 11.61 -3.50 -7.87
C ALA A 714 11.56 -2.51 -9.03
N LYS A 715 11.58 -3.00 -10.28
CA LYS A 715 11.47 -2.18 -11.50
C LYS A 715 10.18 -1.40 -11.55
N ILE A 716 9.07 -2.11 -11.30
CA ILE A 716 7.73 -1.54 -11.27
C ILE A 716 7.67 -0.42 -10.22
N VAL A 717 8.11 -0.67 -8.98
CA VAL A 717 8.19 0.35 -7.93
C VAL A 717 9.10 1.52 -8.34
N ASN A 718 10.25 1.26 -8.95
CA ASN A 718 11.19 2.30 -9.41
C ASN A 718 10.59 3.25 -10.44
N PHE A 719 9.66 2.79 -11.27
CA PHE A 719 9.01 3.59 -12.30
C PHE A 719 8.03 4.67 -11.77
N TYR A 720 7.32 4.42 -10.66
CA TYR A 720 6.32 5.37 -10.12
C TYR A 720 6.94 6.42 -9.19
N ASP A 721 6.45 7.65 -9.20
CA ASP A 721 6.91 8.69 -8.26
C ASP A 721 6.31 8.51 -6.86
N TYR A 722 5.10 7.95 -6.78
CA TYR A 722 4.44 7.58 -5.53
C TYR A 722 3.62 6.28 -5.69
N LEU A 723 3.40 5.57 -4.58
CA LEU A 723 2.64 4.32 -4.55
C LEU A 723 1.27 4.54 -3.90
N GLU A 724 0.22 3.96 -4.47
CA GLU A 724 -1.15 4.06 -3.97
C GLU A 724 -1.58 2.82 -3.19
N ILE A 725 -2.41 3.05 -2.17
CA ILE A 725 -3.23 2.03 -1.51
C ILE A 725 -4.67 2.55 -1.38
N GLN A 726 -5.64 1.67 -1.57
CA GLN A 726 -7.07 1.99 -1.43
C GLN A 726 -7.68 1.32 -0.20
N PRO A 727 -8.81 1.82 0.33
CA PRO A 727 -9.62 1.10 1.31
C PRO A 727 -9.95 -0.32 0.83
N VAL A 728 -9.98 -1.28 1.75
CA VAL A 728 -10.22 -2.70 1.39
C VAL A 728 -11.61 -2.94 0.76
N GLY A 729 -12.57 -2.03 0.94
CA GLY A 729 -13.88 -2.08 0.29
C GLY A 729 -13.79 -1.99 -1.25
N ASN A 730 -12.86 -1.19 -1.79
CA ASN A 730 -12.63 -1.08 -3.23
C ASN A 730 -12.24 -2.44 -3.87
N ASN A 731 -11.66 -3.35 -3.08
CA ASN A 731 -11.20 -4.66 -3.52
C ASN A 731 -12.04 -5.82 -2.94
N GLU A 732 -13.23 -5.53 -2.37
CA GLU A 732 -14.07 -6.56 -1.75
C GLU A 732 -14.52 -7.64 -2.74
N TYR A 733 -14.76 -7.27 -4.00
CA TYR A 733 -15.08 -8.22 -5.08
C TYR A 733 -14.05 -9.35 -5.19
N MET A 734 -12.77 -9.09 -4.88
CA MET A 734 -11.73 -10.11 -4.89
C MET A 734 -11.97 -11.22 -3.87
N VAL A 735 -12.53 -10.87 -2.71
CA VAL A 735 -12.93 -11.83 -1.66
C VAL A 735 -14.19 -12.57 -2.08
N ARG A 736 -15.19 -11.86 -2.62
CA ARG A 736 -16.46 -12.47 -3.08
C ARG A 736 -16.22 -13.51 -4.18
N GLU A 737 -15.44 -13.15 -5.20
CA GLU A 737 -15.17 -14.00 -6.37
C GLU A 737 -13.95 -14.92 -6.23
N HIS A 738 -13.28 -14.92 -5.07
CA HIS A 738 -12.08 -15.71 -4.79
C HIS A 738 -10.93 -15.43 -5.79
N VAL A 739 -10.80 -14.17 -6.21
CA VAL A 739 -9.83 -13.73 -7.23
C VAL A 739 -8.43 -14.09 -6.78
N ARG A 740 -7.75 -14.92 -7.58
CA ARG A 740 -6.37 -15.40 -7.31
C ARG A 740 -6.21 -16.10 -5.95
N GLY A 741 -7.30 -16.62 -5.38
CA GLY A 741 -7.27 -17.30 -4.08
C GLY A 741 -7.37 -16.39 -2.87
N ILE A 742 -7.68 -15.09 -3.04
CA ILE A 742 -8.04 -14.22 -1.92
C ILE A 742 -9.36 -14.71 -1.31
N THR A 743 -9.37 -14.93 0.00
CA THR A 743 -10.52 -15.43 0.77
C THR A 743 -10.90 -14.52 1.94
N SER A 744 -10.10 -13.50 2.25
CA SER A 744 -10.32 -12.65 3.42
C SER A 744 -9.91 -11.19 3.23
N PHE A 745 -10.55 -10.29 4.00
CA PHE A 745 -10.15 -8.89 4.10
C PHE A 745 -8.74 -8.71 4.70
N ASP A 746 -8.22 -9.68 5.46
CA ASP A 746 -6.86 -9.61 6.02
C ASP A 746 -5.76 -9.84 4.99
N GLU A 747 -6.04 -10.62 3.94
CA GLU A 747 -5.14 -10.75 2.78
C GLU A 747 -5.09 -9.44 1.98
N LEU A 748 -6.24 -8.77 1.77
CA LEU A 748 -6.28 -7.42 1.18
C LEU A 748 -5.48 -6.40 2.02
N ARG A 749 -5.60 -6.46 3.35
CA ARG A 749 -4.76 -5.64 4.25
C ARG A 749 -3.28 -5.97 4.11
N GLU A 750 -2.91 -7.23 3.93
CA GLU A 750 -1.50 -7.61 3.75
C GLU A 750 -0.94 -7.16 2.39
N ILE A 751 -1.75 -7.13 1.32
CA ILE A 751 -1.33 -6.49 0.05
C ILE A 751 -1.03 -5.00 0.27
N ASN A 752 -1.92 -4.27 0.95
CA ASN A 752 -1.65 -2.86 1.30
C ASN A 752 -0.40 -2.72 2.18
N ARG A 753 -0.18 -3.61 3.17
CA ARG A 753 1.06 -3.60 3.97
C ARG A 753 2.31 -3.90 3.14
N LYS A 754 2.24 -4.79 2.14
CA LYS A 754 3.35 -5.03 1.19
C LYS A 754 3.66 -3.77 0.38
N ILE A 755 2.66 -3.05 -0.15
CA ILE A 755 2.86 -1.79 -0.87
C ILE A 755 3.48 -0.72 0.04
N VAL A 756 3.01 -0.58 1.29
CA VAL A 756 3.61 0.34 2.27
C VAL A 756 5.07 -0.01 2.57
N ARG A 757 5.40 -1.29 2.78
CA ARG A 757 6.80 -1.74 2.97
C ARG A 757 7.66 -1.41 1.74
N LEU A 758 7.16 -1.66 0.53
CA LEU A 758 7.87 -1.30 -0.71
C LEU A 758 8.07 0.23 -0.85
N ALA A 759 7.09 1.03 -0.47
CA ALA A 759 7.23 2.49 -0.44
C ALA A 759 8.33 2.91 0.54
N ASP A 760 8.31 2.37 1.77
CA ASP A 760 9.34 2.60 2.78
C ASP A 760 10.72 2.15 2.28
N ASP A 761 10.85 0.94 1.72
CA ASP A 761 12.10 0.32 1.24
C ASP A 761 12.73 1.06 0.05
N PHE A 762 11.91 1.69 -0.81
CA PHE A 762 12.38 2.49 -1.95
C PHE A 762 12.43 4.00 -1.66
N GLY A 763 11.92 4.45 -0.50
CA GLY A 763 11.89 5.87 -0.13
C GLY A 763 10.86 6.69 -0.90
N LYS A 764 9.78 6.05 -1.34
CA LYS A 764 8.71 6.67 -2.12
C LYS A 764 7.53 7.04 -1.21
N PRO A 765 6.78 8.11 -1.49
CA PRO A 765 5.54 8.38 -0.78
C PRO A 765 4.54 7.23 -1.02
N CYS A 766 3.98 6.67 0.06
CA CYS A 766 2.77 5.87 0.00
C CYS A 766 1.57 6.78 0.31
N VAL A 767 0.56 6.82 -0.56
CA VAL A 767 -0.63 7.66 -0.40
C VAL A 767 -1.90 6.82 -0.37
N ALA A 768 -2.88 7.25 0.43
CA ALA A 768 -4.17 6.59 0.54
C ALA A 768 -5.22 7.31 -0.33
N THR A 769 -5.53 6.73 -1.49
CA THR A 769 -6.55 7.22 -2.43
C THR A 769 -7.87 6.47 -2.22
N CYS A 770 -9.01 7.08 -2.58
CA CYS A 770 -10.31 6.39 -2.47
C CYS A 770 -10.86 5.90 -3.81
N ASP A 771 -10.24 6.31 -4.93
CA ASP A 771 -10.67 5.89 -6.27
C ASP A 771 -12.18 6.21 -6.47
N VAL A 772 -12.46 7.51 -6.34
CA VAL A 772 -13.83 8.03 -6.13
C VAL A 772 -14.60 8.05 -7.43
N HIS A 773 -15.78 7.42 -7.47
CA HIS A 773 -16.67 7.38 -8.64
C HIS A 773 -18.04 8.05 -8.40
N PHE A 774 -18.36 8.33 -7.14
CA PHE A 774 -19.61 8.94 -6.69
C PHE A 774 -19.41 9.67 -5.35
N LEU A 775 -20.28 10.65 -5.05
CA LEU A 775 -20.13 11.54 -3.88
C LEU A 775 -20.47 10.85 -2.56
N ASN A 776 -21.63 10.21 -2.47
CA ASN A 776 -22.19 9.64 -1.25
C ASN A 776 -22.44 8.14 -1.38
N PRO A 777 -22.43 7.36 -0.28
CA PRO A 777 -22.68 5.92 -0.33
C PRO A 777 -23.98 5.53 -1.05
N GLU A 778 -25.04 6.34 -0.89
CA GLU A 778 -26.33 6.16 -1.56
C GLU A 778 -26.27 6.36 -3.09
N ASP A 779 -25.32 7.14 -3.61
CA ASP A 779 -25.14 7.38 -5.05
C ASP A 779 -24.56 6.15 -5.78
N ALA A 780 -24.11 5.12 -5.05
CA ALA A 780 -23.53 3.90 -5.61
C ALA A 780 -24.50 3.15 -6.54
N ILE A 781 -25.81 3.18 -6.25
CA ILE A 781 -26.84 2.49 -7.04
C ILE A 781 -26.86 2.95 -8.51
N TYR A 782 -26.56 4.23 -8.76
CA TYR A 782 -26.50 4.76 -10.12
C TYR A 782 -25.34 4.15 -10.91
N ARG A 783 -24.19 3.92 -10.26
CA ARG A 783 -23.05 3.22 -10.87
C ARG A 783 -23.37 1.75 -11.13
N THR A 784 -23.93 1.03 -10.15
CA THR A 784 -24.39 -0.37 -10.30
C THR A 784 -25.32 -0.54 -11.51
N ILE A 785 -26.28 0.38 -11.71
CA ILE A 785 -27.18 0.34 -12.88
C ILE A 785 -26.39 0.46 -14.20
N ILE A 786 -25.44 1.41 -14.28
CA ILE A 786 -24.61 1.63 -15.47
C ILE A 786 -23.67 0.43 -15.75
N GLN A 787 -23.07 -0.14 -14.71
CA GLN A 787 -22.16 -1.29 -14.81
C GLN A 787 -22.90 -2.60 -15.12
N SER A 788 -24.16 -2.76 -14.67
CA SER A 788 -25.00 -3.91 -15.03
C SER A 788 -25.22 -4.03 -16.55
N GLY A 789 -25.36 -2.89 -17.24
CA GLY A 789 -25.43 -2.83 -18.71
C GLY A 789 -24.16 -3.30 -19.42
N HIS A 790 -23.03 -3.36 -18.70
CA HIS A 790 -21.75 -3.86 -19.18
C HIS A 790 -21.46 -5.31 -18.76
N GLY A 791 -22.39 -5.97 -18.06
CA GLY A 791 -22.27 -7.37 -17.63
C GLY A 791 -21.53 -7.57 -16.30
N PHE A 792 -21.30 -6.50 -15.53
CA PHE A 792 -20.92 -6.62 -14.11
C PHE A 792 -22.14 -7.06 -13.28
N LYS A 793 -21.90 -7.67 -12.11
CA LYS A 793 -22.95 -8.25 -11.25
C LYS A 793 -23.31 -7.37 -10.05
N ASP A 794 -22.56 -6.31 -9.85
CA ASP A 794 -22.51 -5.39 -8.72
C ASP A 794 -22.33 -3.94 -9.20
#